data_AF-A0A3M1HU52-F1
#
_entry.id   AF-A0A3M1HU52-F1
#
_cell.length_a   1.000
_cell.length_b   1.000
_cell.length_c   1.000
_cell.angle_alpha   90.00
_cell.angle_beta   90.00
_cell.angle_gamma   90.00
#
_symmetry.space_group_name_H-M   'P 1'
#
loop_
_entity.id
_entity.type
_entity.pdbx_description
1 polymer ?
#
loop_
_entity_poly.entity_id
_entity_poly.type
_entity_poly.pdbx_seq_one_letter_code
_entity_poly.pdbx_strand_id
1 'polypeptide(L)'
;MVDKKLKYVVIVVVPLLALLLLAAPITATGGPDDHLKADGVYPTADDNRLEVGVWYASDYPPAGSGGSDLPATRPDALGLVNTLTSDCRLRILGICIWSWPTPKWTRRFVFANGAAWEQDWKRADAPGGGTENLYVDTVDLAYFAGHGWTGGFLFGVGGRDHDDPYLTYGDARHAWGDRDLDWVGLAACNVLADAHRRDWANTMQGLRLLMGFVTTMADVPHGEKLGRYIRLNHTMTQAWFRAADDLQPQGKIARVLAEENWMFNDRWYNHKSTDYYDNIYWWWTHHVGSEPARAVPEQLDQMPVFMVQPLSLDEANREWDTLVASTGITDTGYVTETTFIASFGPDIVQQGGQIRVSESGQLIMDEQNGLFNYMNSSDLWTYPETEAASIGAMRTINQDTARQIADQWLQEAGLMPADASFYEVVPETVAQGSNEGGLDGLEEVMQEQTLSHQVIYSRLVTAEVPVNGGESTQAVTFSVMGPGSKLKVYVAPQVAATLSGKRLLQAAVDGAVGGYRRVQPPAAGQSTDTPAFVPIIPREKAEIFVTYLNPDKQPELEMMFGLSPIPFPNLVSREVVSHTLGYWEGPMGWSQDMLIPVHIFELNNQLEDGSTVPSTAYIPANPQFMAPIAKIIRKETAGGDPIPDGVRVGDELVFEAFDATGTLAQAGYPAALDFSPGSGDYVYNWYVDSVAPENKVGSGRVLHYTVAAASTLREGAGTHDLILEVLDVGTNRQPDRSYSRYSITVLPPAFLPLVLH
;
A
#
# COMPACT_ATOMS: atom_id res chain seq x y z
N MET A 1 56.26 6.81 -6.44
CA MET A 1 55.67 6.30 -5.18
C MET A 1 55.23 7.48 -4.35
N VAL A 2 53.99 7.94 -4.55
CA VAL A 2 53.31 8.89 -3.66
C VAL A 2 51.85 8.42 -3.63
N ASP A 3 51.42 8.09 -2.42
CA ASP A 3 50.15 7.47 -2.06
C ASP A 3 48.96 8.36 -2.43
N LYS A 4 48.00 7.80 -3.18
CA LYS A 4 46.68 8.38 -3.41
C LYS A 4 45.66 7.57 -2.61
N LYS A 5 45.49 7.92 -1.33
CA LYS A 5 44.32 7.54 -0.53
C LYS A 5 43.83 8.75 0.23
N LEU A 6 42.74 9.37 -0.25
CA LEU A 6 41.67 9.99 0.54
C LEU A 6 40.64 10.59 -0.43
N LYS A 7 39.55 9.86 -0.69
CA LYS A 7 38.28 10.41 -1.19
C LYS A 7 37.14 9.54 -0.67
N TYR A 8 36.85 9.67 0.62
CA TYR A 8 35.54 9.35 1.18
C TYR A 8 35.20 10.50 2.12
N VAL A 9 34.40 11.44 1.62
CA VAL A 9 33.74 12.42 2.49
C VAL A 9 32.45 11.73 2.92
N VAL A 10 32.54 10.91 3.97
CA VAL A 10 31.35 10.52 4.72
C VAL A 10 31.03 11.74 5.59
N ILE A 11 30.02 12.52 5.22
CA ILE A 11 29.50 13.58 6.10
C ILE A 11 28.66 12.87 7.18
N VAL A 12 29.33 12.31 8.19
CA VAL A 12 28.70 12.01 9.47
C VAL A 12 28.58 13.34 10.21
N VAL A 13 27.46 14.04 10.05
CA VAL A 13 27.10 15.09 10.99
C VAL A 13 26.61 14.37 12.26
N VAL A 14 27.21 14.73 13.40
CA VAL A 14 26.91 14.34 14.81
C VAL A 14 27.99 13.39 15.39
N PRO A 15 28.75 13.82 16.43
CA PRO A 15 28.27 14.60 17.56
C PRO A 15 29.12 15.85 17.87
N LEU A 16 28.62 17.03 17.51
CA LEU A 16 29.03 18.31 18.13
C LEU A 16 27.82 19.12 18.63
N LEU A 17 26.61 18.54 18.60
CA LEU A 17 25.34 19.25 18.76
C LEU A 17 24.72 19.12 20.15
N ALA A 18 25.52 18.85 21.19
CA ALA A 18 25.05 18.76 22.58
C ALA A 18 25.14 20.09 23.35
N LEU A 19 25.55 21.21 22.73
CA LEU A 19 25.85 22.46 23.45
C LEU A 19 24.99 23.70 23.11
N LEU A 20 23.93 23.56 22.31
CA LEU A 20 23.06 24.69 21.92
C LEU A 20 21.58 24.39 22.20
N LEU A 21 21.27 24.08 23.46
CA LEU A 21 19.91 24.11 23.99
C LEU A 21 19.63 25.51 24.58
N LEU A 22 19.24 26.44 23.72
CA LEU A 22 18.46 27.62 24.12
C LEU A 22 17.21 27.64 23.23
N ALA A 23 16.11 27.17 23.80
CA ALA A 23 14.81 27.14 23.15
C ALA A 23 14.32 28.58 22.92
N ALA A 24 14.21 28.97 21.65
CA ALA A 24 13.28 29.99 21.21
C ALA A 24 12.05 29.27 20.61
N PRO A 25 10.82 29.70 20.93
CA PRO A 25 9.62 29.14 20.30
C PRO A 25 9.66 29.47 18.80
N ILE A 26 9.80 28.44 17.98
CA ILE A 26 9.60 28.57 16.54
C ILE A 26 8.08 28.58 16.34
N THR A 27 7.53 29.75 16.03
CA THR A 27 6.18 29.87 15.48
C THR A 27 6.20 29.35 14.05
N ALA A 28 5.77 28.11 13.85
CA ALA A 28 5.45 27.58 12.52
C ALA A 28 4.19 28.30 12.01
N THR A 29 4.37 29.26 11.10
CA THR A 29 3.27 29.88 10.35
C THR A 29 2.99 29.05 9.11
N GLY A 30 2.11 28.06 9.26
CA GLY A 30 1.60 27.21 8.20
C GLY A 30 0.47 26.35 8.78
N GLY A 31 -0.67 26.99 9.06
CA GLY A 31 -1.86 26.30 9.55
C GLY A 31 -2.54 25.48 8.44
N PRO A 32 -3.31 24.45 8.80
CA PRO A 32 -4.04 23.58 7.87
C PRO A 32 -5.35 24.24 7.45
N ASP A 33 -5.28 25.30 6.63
CA ASP A 33 -6.45 25.82 5.91
C ASP A 33 -6.51 25.13 4.54
N ASP A 34 -6.91 23.84 4.53
CA ASP A 34 -6.83 22.94 3.37
C ASP A 34 -8.11 22.89 2.52
N HIS A 35 -8.75 24.04 2.33
CA HIS A 35 -9.73 24.24 1.27
C HIS A 35 -9.40 25.50 0.49
N LEU A 36 -8.52 25.36 -0.49
CA LEU A 36 -8.59 26.24 -1.63
C LEU A 36 -9.90 25.94 -2.34
N LYS A 37 -10.86 26.87 -2.23
CA LYS A 37 -12.00 26.90 -3.13
C LYS A 37 -11.44 26.86 -4.55
N ALA A 38 -11.97 25.96 -5.38
CA ALA A 38 -11.82 25.98 -6.82
C ALA A 38 -11.87 27.43 -7.31
N ASP A 39 -10.74 27.93 -7.81
CA ASP A 39 -10.58 29.31 -8.25
C ASP A 39 -11.18 29.51 -9.64
N GLY A 40 -12.47 29.17 -9.79
CA GLY A 40 -13.45 29.80 -10.70
C GLY A 40 -13.18 29.85 -12.21
N VAL A 41 -12.04 29.43 -12.73
CA VAL A 41 -11.75 29.33 -14.17
C VAL A 41 -10.79 28.17 -14.38
N TYR A 42 -11.33 26.98 -14.62
CA TYR A 42 -10.53 25.83 -15.03
C TYR A 42 -10.08 26.05 -16.48
N PRO A 43 -8.77 25.99 -16.77
CA PRO A 43 -8.30 26.07 -18.13
C PRO A 43 -8.88 24.89 -18.91
N THR A 44 -9.44 25.15 -20.10
CA THR A 44 -9.99 24.12 -20.99
C THR A 44 -8.90 23.45 -21.85
N ALA A 45 -7.63 23.67 -21.51
CA ALA A 45 -6.44 23.23 -22.22
C ALA A 45 -5.28 23.12 -21.22
N ASP A 46 -4.32 22.23 -21.50
CA ASP A 46 -3.11 22.03 -20.71
C ASP A 46 -2.46 23.37 -20.31
N ASP A 47 -2.39 23.62 -19.00
CA ASP A 47 -1.85 24.87 -18.43
C ASP A 47 -0.33 24.81 -18.16
N ASN A 48 0.27 23.67 -18.52
CA ASN A 48 1.67 23.28 -18.38
C ASN A 48 2.16 23.43 -16.93
N ARG A 49 1.27 23.22 -15.95
CA ARG A 49 1.62 22.98 -14.53
C ARG A 49 1.51 21.49 -14.24
N LEU A 50 2.08 21.09 -13.10
CA LEU A 50 1.94 19.72 -12.59
C LEU A 50 0.94 19.75 -11.47
N GLU A 51 -0.11 18.96 -11.60
CA GLU A 51 -1.35 19.11 -10.88
C GLU A 51 -1.88 17.73 -10.51
N VAL A 52 -2.30 17.61 -9.26
CA VAL A 52 -2.84 16.36 -8.74
C VAL A 52 -4.17 16.62 -8.07
N GLY A 53 -5.15 15.79 -8.43
CA GLY A 53 -6.46 15.72 -7.82
C GLY A 53 -6.70 14.31 -7.29
N VAL A 54 -7.16 14.19 -6.04
CA VAL A 54 -7.41 12.86 -5.45
C VAL A 54 -8.80 12.75 -4.84
N TRP A 55 -9.35 11.56 -4.97
CA TRP A 55 -10.58 11.11 -4.35
C TRP A 55 -10.27 9.89 -3.49
N TYR A 56 -10.84 9.85 -2.30
CA TYR A 56 -10.86 8.62 -1.54
C TYR A 56 -12.21 8.41 -0.85
N ALA A 57 -12.58 7.14 -0.78
CA ALA A 57 -13.71 6.68 0.00
C ALA A 57 -13.19 5.70 1.04
N SER A 58 -13.28 6.10 2.30
CA SER A 58 -12.85 5.33 3.47
C SER A 58 -14.02 4.82 4.29
N ASP A 59 -15.15 5.54 4.26
CA ASP A 59 -16.36 5.24 5.03
C ASP A 59 -17.43 4.72 4.07
N TYR A 60 -17.90 3.49 4.27
CA TYR A 60 -18.92 2.86 3.45
C TYR A 60 -20.10 2.42 4.30
N PRO A 61 -21.35 2.54 3.81
CA PRO A 61 -22.48 2.13 4.62
C PRO A 61 -22.40 0.68 5.10
N PRO A 62 -22.80 0.44 6.35
CA PRO A 62 -23.30 1.44 7.30
C PRO A 62 -22.18 2.25 7.96
N ALA A 63 -22.40 3.57 8.08
CA ALA A 63 -21.37 4.52 8.52
C ALA A 63 -20.81 4.24 9.92
N GLY A 64 -19.49 4.42 10.11
CA GLY A 64 -18.80 4.31 11.39
C GLY A 64 -18.13 2.95 11.63
N SER A 65 -17.98 2.53 12.89
CA SER A 65 -17.23 1.31 13.31
C SER A 65 -17.83 -0.03 12.83
N GLY A 66 -18.72 -0.01 11.82
CA GLY A 66 -19.42 -1.14 11.24
C GLY A 66 -19.47 -1.14 9.70
N GLY A 67 -18.87 -0.18 9.00
CA GLY A 67 -18.85 -0.11 7.53
C GLY A 67 -17.81 -1.01 6.87
N SER A 68 -17.91 -1.23 5.54
CA SER A 68 -16.84 -1.83 4.71
C SER A 68 -15.64 -0.90 4.56
N ASP A 69 -15.26 -0.27 5.66
CA ASP A 69 -14.36 0.85 5.67
C ASP A 69 -12.98 0.41 5.22
N LEU A 70 -12.38 1.28 4.42
CA LEU A 70 -11.05 1.08 3.87
C LEU A 70 -10.11 1.98 4.66
N PRO A 71 -9.52 1.48 5.77
CA PRO A 71 -8.65 2.30 6.58
C PRO A 71 -7.45 2.83 5.80
N ALA A 72 -6.97 2.15 4.75
CA ALA A 72 -5.81 2.61 4.00
C ALA A 72 -6.12 3.58 2.86
N THR A 73 -7.37 3.79 2.40
CA THR A 73 -7.64 4.67 1.24
C THR A 73 -7.31 6.13 1.48
N ARG A 74 -7.52 6.61 2.71
CA ARG A 74 -7.13 7.96 3.11
C ARG A 74 -5.60 8.14 3.13
N PRO A 75 -4.81 7.33 3.88
CA PRO A 75 -3.35 7.44 3.83
C PRO A 75 -2.77 7.11 2.44
N ASP A 76 -3.46 6.33 1.62
CA ASP A 76 -3.13 6.09 0.21
C ASP A 76 -3.22 7.41 -0.60
N ALA A 77 -4.41 8.00 -0.71
CA ALA A 77 -4.64 9.22 -1.49
C ALA A 77 -3.88 10.44 -0.94
N LEU A 78 -3.90 10.63 0.39
CA LEU A 78 -3.16 11.73 1.03
C LEU A 78 -1.64 11.51 0.94
N GLY A 79 -1.18 10.27 1.05
CA GLY A 79 0.24 9.92 0.90
C GLY A 79 0.77 10.32 -0.47
N LEU A 80 0.00 10.08 -1.54
CA LEU A 80 0.32 10.54 -2.89
C LEU A 80 0.46 12.07 -2.94
N VAL A 81 -0.59 12.79 -2.54
CA VAL A 81 -0.62 14.26 -2.63
C VAL A 81 0.45 14.90 -1.77
N ASN A 82 0.63 14.46 -0.53
CA ASN A 82 1.64 14.99 0.38
C ASN A 82 3.04 14.76 -0.18
N THR A 83 3.29 13.60 -0.78
CA THR A 83 4.59 13.31 -1.39
C THR A 83 4.84 14.15 -2.65
N LEU A 84 3.86 14.27 -3.54
CA LEU A 84 3.99 15.06 -4.77
C LEU A 84 4.12 16.57 -4.51
N THR A 85 3.46 17.06 -3.47
CA THR A 85 3.41 18.49 -3.14
C THR A 85 4.46 18.91 -2.09
N SER A 86 5.19 17.96 -1.53
CA SER A 86 6.29 18.27 -0.63
C SER A 86 7.39 19.03 -1.36
N ASP A 87 7.85 20.13 -0.76
CA ASP A 87 9.02 20.89 -1.20
C ASP A 87 10.34 20.22 -0.78
N CYS A 88 10.27 19.19 0.07
CA CYS A 88 11.44 18.57 0.66
C CYS A 88 11.33 17.04 0.75
N ARG A 89 12.42 16.35 0.42
CA ARG A 89 12.54 14.89 0.55
C ARG A 89 12.88 14.49 1.99
N LEU A 90 13.81 15.21 2.63
CA LEU A 90 14.20 14.96 4.02
C LEU A 90 14.40 16.26 4.79
N ARG A 91 13.66 16.40 5.89
CA ARG A 91 13.80 17.51 6.86
C ARG A 91 14.46 17.03 8.13
N ILE A 92 15.42 17.81 8.63
CA ILE A 92 16.02 17.62 9.94
C ILE A 92 15.84 18.92 10.72
N LEU A 93 15.13 18.87 11.85
CA LEU A 93 14.82 20.04 12.68
C LEU A 93 14.14 21.18 11.89
N GLY A 94 13.21 20.83 10.99
CA GLY A 94 12.49 21.76 10.12
C GLY A 94 13.27 22.28 8.91
N ILE A 95 14.59 22.05 8.84
CA ILE A 95 15.44 22.46 7.72
C ILE A 95 15.40 21.39 6.64
N CYS A 96 15.13 21.79 5.40
CA CYS A 96 15.24 20.88 4.26
C CYS A 96 16.71 20.59 3.96
N ILE A 97 17.13 19.33 4.15
CA ILE A 97 18.50 18.89 3.89
C ILE A 97 18.62 18.28 2.49
N TRP A 98 17.54 17.66 2.01
CA TRP A 98 17.50 17.03 0.69
C TRP A 98 16.22 17.43 -0.04
N SER A 99 16.37 18.01 -1.24
CA SER A 99 15.27 18.28 -2.15
C SER A 99 14.96 17.05 -3.01
N TRP A 100 13.73 16.99 -3.52
CA TRP A 100 13.38 16.02 -4.55
C TRP A 100 14.06 16.36 -5.89
N PRO A 101 14.40 15.36 -6.72
CA PRO A 101 14.99 15.59 -8.04
C PRO A 101 13.98 16.11 -9.08
N THR A 102 12.68 16.04 -8.81
CA THR A 102 11.62 16.56 -9.69
C THR A 102 10.92 17.78 -9.08
N PRO A 103 10.26 18.62 -9.91
CA PRO A 103 9.50 19.76 -9.43
C PRO A 103 8.41 19.38 -8.43
N LYS A 104 8.02 20.34 -7.62
CA LYS A 104 6.84 20.23 -6.75
C LYS A 104 5.58 20.29 -7.61
N TRP A 105 4.61 19.43 -7.29
CA TRP A 105 3.28 19.45 -7.88
C TRP A 105 2.36 20.39 -7.10
N THR A 106 1.33 20.87 -7.78
CA THR A 106 0.23 21.66 -7.23
C THR A 106 -0.90 20.73 -6.85
N ARG A 107 -1.31 20.75 -5.59
CA ARG A 107 -2.56 20.09 -5.19
C ARG A 107 -3.72 20.94 -5.67
N ARG A 108 -4.58 20.37 -6.52
CA ARG A 108 -5.81 21.03 -6.98
C ARG A 108 -6.95 20.81 -6.01
N PHE A 109 -7.22 19.56 -5.66
CA PHE A 109 -8.23 19.21 -4.67
C PHE A 109 -7.95 17.84 -4.05
N VAL A 110 -8.56 17.63 -2.89
CA VAL A 110 -8.61 16.36 -2.17
C VAL A 110 -10.06 16.19 -1.75
N PHE A 111 -10.72 15.19 -2.30
CA PHE A 111 -12.11 14.89 -2.02
C PHE A 111 -12.23 13.56 -1.28
N ALA A 112 -13.03 13.55 -0.23
CA ALA A 112 -13.12 12.47 0.73
C ALA A 112 -14.59 12.12 0.97
N ASN A 113 -14.94 10.83 0.99
CA ASN A 113 -16.26 10.34 1.41
C ASN A 113 -17.42 11.18 0.83
N GLY A 114 -18.09 11.97 1.69
CA GLY A 114 -19.20 12.85 1.35
C GLY A 114 -18.93 13.89 0.26
N ALA A 115 -17.67 14.25 0.04
CA ALA A 115 -17.24 15.20 -0.97
C ALA A 115 -16.61 14.53 -2.20
N ALA A 116 -16.40 13.21 -2.16
CA ALA A 116 -15.95 12.45 -3.32
C ALA A 116 -17.18 11.99 -4.10
N TRP A 117 -17.41 12.62 -5.25
CA TRP A 117 -18.59 12.34 -6.08
C TRP A 117 -18.17 11.60 -7.34
N GLU A 118 -18.93 10.58 -7.67
CA GLU A 118 -19.03 9.95 -8.99
C GLU A 118 -19.21 10.97 -10.10
N GLN A 119 -19.98 12.04 -9.85
CA GLN A 119 -20.24 13.09 -10.82
C GLN A 119 -18.95 13.75 -11.33
N ASP A 120 -17.92 13.83 -10.50
CA ASP A 120 -16.62 14.40 -10.85
C ASP A 120 -15.88 13.56 -11.91
N TRP A 121 -16.31 12.34 -12.18
CA TRP A 121 -15.68 11.38 -13.10
C TRP A 121 -16.55 11.04 -14.32
N LYS A 122 -17.86 11.32 -14.25
CA LYS A 122 -18.84 11.05 -15.30
C LYS A 122 -18.69 12.06 -16.44
N ARG A 123 -18.91 11.61 -17.67
CA ARG A 123 -19.08 12.52 -18.82
C ARG A 123 -20.34 13.37 -18.68
N ALA A 124 -20.32 14.58 -19.22
CA ALA A 124 -21.40 15.56 -19.06
C ALA A 124 -22.80 15.04 -19.42
N ASP A 125 -22.93 14.15 -20.41
CA ASP A 125 -24.21 13.57 -20.86
C ASP A 125 -24.56 12.19 -20.27
N ALA A 126 -23.78 11.69 -19.31
CA ALA A 126 -24.11 10.49 -18.55
C ALA A 126 -25.41 10.68 -17.75
N PRO A 127 -26.14 9.59 -17.41
CA PRO A 127 -27.22 9.66 -16.43
C PRO A 127 -26.77 10.35 -15.14
N GLY A 128 -27.59 11.27 -14.64
CA GLY A 128 -27.26 12.15 -13.50
C GLY A 128 -26.46 13.41 -13.85
N GLY A 129 -25.91 13.46 -15.07
CA GLY A 129 -25.09 14.55 -15.62
C GLY A 129 -23.69 14.56 -15.02
N GLY A 130 -22.66 14.63 -15.85
CA GLY A 130 -21.26 14.61 -15.39
C GLY A 130 -20.60 15.98 -15.27
N THR A 131 -19.51 16.02 -14.50
CA THR A 131 -18.65 17.19 -14.29
C THR A 131 -17.16 16.84 -14.31
N GLU A 132 -16.79 15.69 -14.91
CA GLU A 132 -15.42 15.35 -15.33
C GLU A 132 -14.58 16.55 -15.75
N ASN A 133 -15.19 17.40 -16.55
CA ASN A 133 -14.53 18.47 -17.25
C ASN A 133 -14.25 19.68 -16.33
N LEU A 134 -14.81 19.69 -15.11
CA LEU A 134 -14.55 20.66 -14.04
C LEU A 134 -13.62 20.11 -12.95
N TYR A 135 -13.32 18.81 -12.98
CA TYR A 135 -12.54 18.15 -11.92
C TYR A 135 -11.52 17.16 -12.47
N VAL A 136 -11.91 15.93 -12.81
CA VAL A 136 -10.99 14.88 -13.27
C VAL A 136 -10.16 15.32 -14.47
N ASP A 137 -10.75 15.98 -15.46
CA ASP A 137 -10.03 16.46 -16.66
C ASP A 137 -9.34 17.84 -16.48
N THR A 138 -9.14 18.29 -15.24
CA THR A 138 -8.52 19.59 -14.91
C THR A 138 -7.19 19.46 -14.16
N VAL A 139 -6.63 18.25 -14.11
CA VAL A 139 -5.37 17.91 -13.44
C VAL A 139 -4.58 16.94 -14.30
N ASP A 140 -3.24 16.93 -14.26
CA ASP A 140 -2.45 15.94 -15.01
C ASP A 140 -2.59 14.52 -14.43
N LEU A 141 -2.69 14.40 -13.10
CA LEU A 141 -2.87 13.13 -12.39
C LEU A 141 -4.14 13.13 -11.54
N ALA A 142 -5.14 12.35 -11.96
CA ALA A 142 -6.29 12.01 -11.15
C ALA A 142 -6.06 10.67 -10.44
N TYR A 143 -6.39 10.59 -9.15
CA TYR A 143 -6.20 9.36 -8.37
C TYR A 143 -7.43 9.04 -7.52
N PHE A 144 -7.87 7.79 -7.56
CA PHE A 144 -8.95 7.28 -6.73
C PHE A 144 -8.46 6.15 -5.84
N ALA A 145 -8.75 6.23 -4.55
CA ALA A 145 -8.55 5.13 -3.59
C ALA A 145 -9.89 4.71 -2.98
N GLY A 146 -10.30 3.47 -3.21
CA GLY A 146 -11.61 2.99 -2.75
C GLY A 146 -11.92 1.56 -3.15
N HIS A 147 -13.16 1.13 -2.92
CA HIS A 147 -13.66 -0.14 -3.42
C HIS A 147 -13.83 -0.12 -4.93
N GLY A 148 -13.53 -1.26 -5.55
CA GLY A 148 -13.68 -1.47 -6.98
C GLY A 148 -14.21 -2.86 -7.30
N TRP A 149 -14.76 -2.99 -8.49
CA TRP A 149 -15.03 -4.27 -9.12
C TRP A 149 -14.74 -4.15 -10.61
N THR A 150 -14.89 -5.25 -11.35
CA THR A 150 -14.54 -5.28 -12.77
C THR A 150 -15.29 -4.24 -13.62
N GLY A 151 -16.48 -3.81 -13.21
CA GLY A 151 -17.31 -2.87 -13.97
C GLY A 151 -17.34 -1.42 -13.45
N GLY A 152 -16.68 -1.12 -12.33
CA GLY A 152 -16.79 0.20 -11.70
C GLY A 152 -16.05 0.34 -10.38
N PHE A 153 -16.22 1.49 -9.73
CA PHE A 153 -15.75 1.74 -8.36
C PHE A 153 -16.76 2.54 -7.54
N LEU A 154 -16.70 2.38 -6.21
CA LEU A 154 -17.75 2.82 -5.28
C LEU A 154 -17.34 4.04 -4.46
N PHE A 155 -18.28 4.95 -4.26
CA PHE A 155 -18.12 6.12 -3.40
C PHE A 155 -18.63 5.86 -1.99
N GLY A 156 -18.06 6.59 -1.02
CA GLY A 156 -18.33 6.40 0.39
C GLY A 156 -19.63 7.06 0.85
N VAL A 157 -19.92 6.97 2.16
CA VAL A 157 -21.04 7.64 2.83
C VAL A 157 -21.07 9.12 2.46
N GLY A 158 -22.28 9.62 2.14
CA GLY A 158 -22.51 11.00 1.68
C GLY A 158 -22.23 11.20 0.18
N GLY A 159 -21.14 10.65 -0.34
CA GLY A 159 -20.80 10.78 -1.77
C GLY A 159 -21.72 9.91 -2.62
N ARG A 160 -21.97 8.69 -2.15
CA ARG A 160 -22.88 7.73 -2.80
C ARG A 160 -24.35 8.16 -2.92
N ASP A 161 -24.77 9.16 -2.15
CA ASP A 161 -26.14 9.66 -2.11
C ASP A 161 -26.29 10.97 -2.88
N HIS A 162 -25.22 11.44 -3.54
CA HIS A 162 -25.21 12.65 -4.34
C HIS A 162 -26.02 12.47 -5.63
N ASP A 163 -25.71 11.45 -6.43
CA ASP A 163 -26.54 11.01 -7.55
C ASP A 163 -26.53 9.47 -7.71
N ASP A 164 -25.36 8.84 -7.87
CA ASP A 164 -25.20 7.38 -7.89
C ASP A 164 -24.14 6.87 -6.89
N PRO A 165 -24.31 5.65 -6.33
CA PRO A 165 -23.37 5.10 -5.37
C PRO A 165 -22.03 4.65 -5.97
N TYR A 166 -21.91 4.68 -7.29
CA TYR A 166 -20.75 4.18 -8.02
C TYR A 166 -20.56 4.89 -9.35
N LEU A 167 -19.33 4.82 -9.88
CA LEU A 167 -19.03 5.08 -11.27
C LEU A 167 -18.90 3.76 -12.01
N THR A 168 -19.50 3.65 -13.21
CA THR A 168 -19.22 2.57 -14.15
C THR A 168 -18.38 3.07 -15.32
N TYR A 169 -17.68 2.16 -16.01
CA TYR A 169 -16.97 2.49 -17.25
C TYR A 169 -17.87 3.15 -18.31
N GLY A 170 -19.19 2.86 -18.29
CA GLY A 170 -20.16 3.41 -19.24
C GLY A 170 -20.40 4.91 -19.03
N ASP A 171 -20.31 5.36 -17.79
CA ASP A 171 -20.51 6.75 -17.39
C ASP A 171 -19.30 7.62 -17.74
N ALA A 172 -18.10 7.04 -17.83
CA ALA A 172 -16.85 7.70 -18.19
C ALA A 172 -16.43 7.45 -19.65
N ARG A 173 -17.25 6.76 -20.45
CA ARG A 173 -16.87 6.40 -21.83
C ARG A 173 -16.61 7.64 -22.69
N HIS A 174 -15.42 7.68 -23.30
CA HIS A 174 -14.85 8.79 -24.07
C HIS A 174 -14.94 10.11 -23.29
N ALA A 175 -14.33 10.15 -22.12
CA ALA A 175 -14.39 11.32 -21.25
C ALA A 175 -13.00 11.76 -20.82
N TRP A 176 -12.18 10.79 -20.39
CA TRP A 176 -10.96 11.10 -19.69
C TRP A 176 -9.83 11.47 -20.64
N GLY A 177 -9.22 12.61 -20.35
CA GLY A 177 -8.04 13.12 -21.04
C GLY A 177 -8.33 14.03 -22.22
N ASP A 178 -9.56 14.46 -22.46
CA ASP A 178 -9.87 15.41 -23.55
C ASP A 178 -9.54 16.88 -23.22
N ARG A 179 -8.83 17.10 -22.08
CA ARG A 179 -8.33 18.39 -21.60
C ARG A 179 -6.93 18.26 -20.97
N ASP A 180 -6.81 18.39 -19.65
CA ASP A 180 -5.52 18.46 -18.94
C ASP A 180 -5.07 17.09 -18.39
N LEU A 181 -5.96 16.10 -18.38
CA LEU A 181 -5.71 14.81 -17.74
C LEU A 181 -4.86 13.88 -18.58
N ASP A 182 -3.70 13.54 -18.04
CA ASP A 182 -2.75 12.61 -18.65
C ASP A 182 -2.81 11.22 -18.04
N TRP A 183 -3.01 11.15 -16.71
CA TRP A 183 -2.85 9.91 -15.97
C TRP A 183 -3.96 9.71 -14.95
N VAL A 184 -4.52 8.50 -14.93
CA VAL A 184 -5.47 8.06 -13.91
C VAL A 184 -4.87 6.88 -13.14
N GLY A 185 -4.82 6.99 -11.82
CA GLY A 185 -4.51 5.88 -10.92
C GLY A 185 -5.73 5.42 -10.14
N LEU A 186 -6.12 4.15 -10.31
CA LEU A 186 -7.24 3.53 -9.59
C LEU A 186 -6.70 2.51 -8.58
N ALA A 187 -6.49 2.96 -7.35
CA ALA A 187 -6.25 2.11 -6.19
C ALA A 187 -7.58 1.50 -5.72
N ALA A 188 -8.12 0.62 -6.57
CA ALA A 188 -9.37 -0.09 -6.35
C ALA A 188 -9.32 -1.51 -6.94
N CYS A 189 -10.09 -2.42 -6.35
CA CYS A 189 -10.05 -3.86 -6.62
C CYS A 189 -10.53 -4.23 -8.04
N ASN A 190 -9.75 -5.04 -8.76
CA ASN A 190 -10.12 -5.69 -10.04
C ASN A 190 -10.63 -4.77 -11.16
N VAL A 191 -10.47 -3.46 -11.06
CA VAL A 191 -11.06 -2.53 -12.04
C VAL A 191 -10.56 -2.83 -13.45
N LEU A 192 -9.29 -3.17 -13.62
CA LEU A 192 -8.69 -3.49 -14.92
C LEU A 192 -8.63 -4.99 -15.22
N ALA A 193 -9.54 -5.78 -14.63
CA ALA A 193 -9.68 -7.20 -14.95
C ALA A 193 -10.04 -7.43 -16.42
N ASP A 194 -9.70 -8.61 -16.95
CA ASP A 194 -9.88 -8.93 -18.37
C ASP A 194 -11.34 -8.83 -18.85
N ALA A 195 -12.33 -9.05 -17.98
CA ALA A 195 -13.74 -9.07 -18.34
C ALA A 195 -14.26 -7.73 -18.93
N HIS A 196 -13.69 -6.59 -18.50
CA HIS A 196 -14.11 -5.25 -18.92
C HIS A 196 -12.92 -4.36 -19.30
N ARG A 197 -11.75 -4.95 -19.59
CA ARG A 197 -10.53 -4.21 -19.94
C ARG A 197 -10.77 -3.24 -21.11
N ARG A 198 -11.41 -3.73 -22.17
CA ARG A 198 -11.80 -2.92 -23.33
C ARG A 198 -12.78 -1.81 -22.97
N ASP A 199 -13.74 -2.08 -22.08
CA ASP A 199 -14.70 -1.06 -21.66
C ASP A 199 -14.02 0.08 -20.91
N TRP A 200 -13.01 -0.22 -20.08
CA TRP A 200 -12.16 0.78 -19.45
C TRP A 200 -11.24 1.50 -20.44
N ALA A 201 -10.68 0.80 -21.43
CA ALA A 201 -9.94 1.47 -22.50
C ALA A 201 -10.81 2.48 -23.26
N ASN A 202 -12.11 2.21 -23.44
CA ASN A 202 -13.06 3.15 -24.03
C ASN A 202 -13.39 4.36 -23.13
N THR A 203 -12.85 4.48 -21.92
CA THR A 203 -12.97 5.72 -21.13
C THR A 203 -11.97 6.79 -21.56
N MET A 204 -10.88 6.35 -22.21
CA MET A 204 -9.76 7.17 -22.65
C MET A 204 -10.15 7.96 -23.91
N GLN A 205 -9.91 9.26 -23.87
CA GLN A 205 -10.06 10.21 -24.98
C GLN A 205 -8.89 11.21 -24.93
N GLY A 206 -7.67 10.72 -25.10
CA GLY A 206 -6.44 11.47 -24.89
C GLY A 206 -5.73 11.15 -23.58
N LEU A 207 -6.37 10.34 -22.70
CA LEU A 207 -5.74 9.83 -21.49
C LEU A 207 -4.52 9.00 -21.87
N ARG A 208 -3.36 9.31 -21.29
CA ARG A 208 -2.11 8.65 -21.67
C ARG A 208 -1.98 7.30 -20.97
N LEU A 209 -2.28 7.26 -19.67
CA LEU A 209 -2.25 6.02 -18.88
C LEU A 209 -3.44 5.87 -17.93
N LEU A 210 -4.02 4.66 -17.92
CA LEU A 210 -4.95 4.21 -16.90
C LEU A 210 -4.32 3.07 -16.10
N MET A 211 -4.01 3.33 -14.83
CA MET A 211 -3.30 2.40 -13.95
C MET A 211 -4.26 1.80 -12.91
N GLY A 212 -4.15 0.50 -12.66
CA GLY A 212 -5.06 -0.21 -11.77
C GLY A 212 -4.62 -1.65 -11.48
N PHE A 213 -5.57 -2.48 -11.03
CA PHE A 213 -5.33 -3.89 -10.71
C PHE A 213 -6.27 -4.82 -11.49
N VAL A 214 -5.74 -5.96 -11.91
CA VAL A 214 -6.50 -7.09 -12.50
C VAL A 214 -7.16 -7.91 -11.39
N THR A 215 -6.47 -8.03 -10.25
CA THR A 215 -6.91 -8.76 -9.06
C THR A 215 -7.41 -7.82 -7.96
N THR A 216 -8.05 -8.36 -6.93
CA THR A 216 -8.43 -7.60 -5.73
C THR A 216 -7.16 -7.09 -5.05
N MET A 217 -6.97 -5.78 -4.91
CA MET A 217 -5.80 -5.24 -4.21
C MET A 217 -5.98 -5.35 -2.69
N ALA A 218 -4.89 -5.45 -1.95
CA ALA A 218 -4.92 -5.27 -0.51
C ALA A 218 -5.10 -3.78 -0.17
N ASP A 219 -5.75 -3.49 0.95
CA ASP A 219 -5.93 -2.13 1.47
C ASP A 219 -4.60 -1.64 2.09
N VAL A 220 -3.80 -0.93 1.29
CA VAL A 220 -2.44 -0.47 1.61
C VAL A 220 -2.21 0.93 1.03
N PRO A 221 -1.25 1.73 1.55
CA PRO A 221 -1.00 3.11 1.11
C PRO A 221 -0.23 3.16 -0.23
N HIS A 222 -0.84 2.68 -1.31
CA HIS A 222 -0.17 2.52 -2.61
C HIS A 222 0.33 3.86 -3.18
N GLY A 223 -0.47 4.90 -3.04
CA GLY A 223 -0.27 6.25 -3.55
C GLY A 223 0.94 6.95 -2.95
N GLU A 224 1.29 6.70 -1.68
CA GLU A 224 2.53 7.22 -1.09
C GLU A 224 3.76 6.72 -1.87
N LYS A 225 3.80 5.41 -2.18
CA LYS A 225 4.89 4.81 -2.95
C LYS A 225 4.88 5.27 -4.39
N LEU A 226 3.71 5.34 -5.02
CA LEU A 226 3.54 5.89 -6.37
C LEU A 226 4.13 7.31 -6.44
N GLY A 227 3.67 8.21 -5.55
CA GLY A 227 4.14 9.60 -5.48
C GLY A 227 5.65 9.68 -5.24
N ARG A 228 6.19 8.84 -4.36
CA ARG A 228 7.63 8.78 -4.10
C ARG A 228 8.41 8.42 -5.36
N TYR A 229 7.99 7.40 -6.11
CA TYR A 229 8.69 6.99 -7.32
C TYR A 229 8.55 8.02 -8.45
N ILE A 230 7.40 8.68 -8.59
CA ILE A 230 7.24 9.84 -9.48
C ILE A 230 8.23 10.95 -9.08
N ARG A 231 8.35 11.27 -7.78
CA ARG A 231 9.30 12.27 -7.28
C ARG A 231 10.77 11.86 -7.39
N LEU A 232 11.07 10.56 -7.50
CA LEU A 232 12.39 10.03 -7.82
C LEU A 232 12.64 9.94 -9.34
N ASN A 233 11.79 10.56 -10.16
CA ASN A 233 11.89 10.57 -11.61
C ASN A 233 11.83 9.15 -12.21
N HIS A 234 10.88 8.34 -11.77
CA HIS A 234 10.49 7.09 -12.46
C HIS A 234 9.44 7.41 -13.53
N THR A 235 9.24 6.53 -14.51
CA THR A 235 8.04 6.60 -15.36
C THR A 235 6.80 6.30 -14.52
N MET A 236 5.62 6.71 -14.96
CA MET A 236 4.36 6.40 -14.27
C MET A 236 4.15 4.89 -14.15
N THR A 237 4.41 4.14 -15.23
CA THR A 237 4.36 2.67 -15.23
C THR A 237 5.37 2.06 -14.25
N GLN A 238 6.61 2.56 -14.24
CA GLN A 238 7.64 2.14 -13.27
C GLN A 238 7.18 2.39 -11.84
N ALA A 239 6.63 3.57 -11.57
CA ALA A 239 6.20 3.97 -10.23
C ALA A 239 5.03 3.10 -9.73
N TRP A 240 4.06 2.80 -10.59
CA TRP A 240 2.91 1.94 -10.26
C TRP A 240 3.32 0.50 -9.95
N PHE A 241 4.07 -0.15 -10.84
CA PHE A 241 4.50 -1.53 -10.63
C PHE A 241 5.45 -1.68 -9.45
N ARG A 242 6.34 -0.71 -9.23
CA ARG A 242 7.22 -0.74 -8.05
C ARG A 242 6.44 -0.57 -6.75
N ALA A 243 5.46 0.32 -6.71
CA ALA A 243 4.59 0.47 -5.55
C ALA A 243 3.80 -0.82 -5.26
N ALA A 244 3.39 -1.55 -6.30
CA ALA A 244 2.74 -2.85 -6.16
C ALA A 244 3.71 -3.89 -5.56
N ASP A 245 4.93 -3.97 -6.07
CA ASP A 245 5.98 -4.83 -5.52
C ASP A 245 6.30 -4.56 -4.04
N ASP A 246 6.31 -3.30 -3.63
CA ASP A 246 6.64 -2.92 -2.25
C ASP A 246 5.56 -3.29 -1.23
N LEU A 247 4.28 -3.24 -1.63
CA LEU A 247 3.16 -3.23 -0.68
C LEU A 247 2.18 -4.38 -0.84
N GLN A 248 1.93 -4.82 -2.08
CA GLN A 248 0.89 -5.82 -2.34
C GLN A 248 1.40 -7.22 -1.97
N PRO A 249 0.58 -8.09 -1.35
CA PRO A 249 0.97 -9.45 -0.99
C PRO A 249 1.04 -10.38 -2.22
N GLN A 250 1.19 -11.68 -1.97
CA GLN A 250 1.18 -12.72 -3.01
C GLN A 250 -0.13 -12.73 -3.84
N GLY A 251 -0.02 -13.21 -5.08
CA GLY A 251 -1.17 -13.43 -5.98
C GLY A 251 -1.78 -12.16 -6.59
N LYS A 252 -1.18 -10.98 -6.35
CA LYS A 252 -1.69 -9.71 -6.90
C LYS A 252 -1.13 -9.43 -8.29
N ILE A 253 -1.96 -8.86 -9.15
CA ILE A 253 -1.64 -8.50 -10.53
C ILE A 253 -2.04 -7.05 -10.78
N ALA A 254 -1.05 -6.21 -11.07
CA ALA A 254 -1.23 -4.83 -11.47
C ALA A 254 -1.28 -4.71 -13.00
N ARG A 255 -1.95 -3.67 -13.50
CA ARG A 255 -2.04 -3.39 -14.94
C ARG A 255 -2.01 -1.90 -15.23
N VAL A 256 -1.42 -1.56 -16.37
CA VAL A 256 -1.49 -0.23 -16.97
C VAL A 256 -2.04 -0.36 -18.37
N LEU A 257 -3.08 0.41 -18.71
CA LEU A 257 -3.55 0.62 -20.08
C LEU A 257 -2.94 1.91 -20.64
N ALA A 258 -2.71 1.94 -21.93
CA ALA A 258 -2.23 3.10 -22.66
C ALA A 258 -2.93 3.22 -24.02
N GLU A 259 -3.22 4.43 -24.49
CA GLU A 259 -3.67 4.64 -25.87
C GLU A 259 -2.56 4.30 -26.87
N GLU A 260 -1.31 4.63 -26.52
CA GLU A 260 -0.14 4.36 -27.35
C GLU A 260 0.98 3.68 -26.55
N ASN A 261 1.72 2.78 -27.19
CA ASN A 261 2.75 1.99 -26.50
C ASN A 261 3.90 2.82 -25.89
N TRP A 262 4.29 3.93 -26.52
CA TRP A 262 5.36 4.79 -26.04
C TRP A 262 4.96 5.57 -24.78
N MET A 263 3.66 5.65 -24.46
CA MET A 263 3.18 6.29 -23.23
C MET A 263 3.56 5.50 -21.97
N PHE A 264 3.90 4.21 -22.05
CA PHE A 264 4.47 3.48 -20.91
C PHE A 264 5.79 4.10 -20.39
N ASN A 265 6.45 4.92 -21.21
CA ASN A 265 7.65 5.66 -20.82
C ASN A 265 7.36 7.03 -20.21
N ASP A 266 6.10 7.40 -20.03
CA ASP A 266 5.71 8.71 -19.53
C ASP A 266 6.29 9.01 -18.16
N ARG A 267 6.82 10.22 -18.04
CA ARG A 267 7.31 10.81 -16.80
C ARG A 267 6.50 12.06 -16.51
N TRP A 268 6.72 12.63 -15.34
CA TRP A 268 6.06 13.88 -14.92
C TRP A 268 6.14 15.00 -15.98
N TYR A 269 7.21 15.09 -16.78
CA TYR A 269 7.36 16.16 -17.79
C TYR A 269 6.68 15.84 -19.13
N ASN A 270 6.08 14.67 -19.28
CA ASN A 270 5.30 14.26 -20.47
C ASN A 270 3.83 14.67 -20.38
N HIS A 271 3.47 15.45 -19.35
CA HIS A 271 2.12 15.93 -19.05
C HIS A 271 1.57 16.88 -20.13
N LYS A 272 1.03 16.30 -21.19
CA LYS A 272 0.62 16.97 -22.42
C LYS A 272 -0.39 16.07 -23.08
N SER A 273 -1.63 16.15 -22.59
CA SER A 273 -2.68 15.36 -23.18
C SER A 273 -2.81 15.71 -24.67
N THR A 274 -3.14 14.70 -25.46
CA THR A 274 -3.37 14.84 -26.90
C THR A 274 -4.81 14.54 -27.19
N ASP A 275 -5.51 15.39 -27.95
CA ASP A 275 -6.89 15.18 -28.40
C ASP A 275 -7.00 14.08 -29.48
N TYR A 276 -6.47 12.88 -29.23
CA TYR A 276 -6.57 11.76 -30.17
C TYR A 276 -7.35 10.61 -29.53
N TYR A 277 -8.36 10.14 -30.26
CA TYR A 277 -9.08 8.93 -29.94
C TYR A 277 -8.58 7.84 -30.87
N ASP A 278 -7.95 6.81 -30.31
CA ASP A 278 -7.54 5.62 -31.06
C ASP A 278 -8.50 4.45 -30.81
N ASN A 279 -8.74 3.70 -31.89
CA ASN A 279 -9.45 2.43 -31.84
C ASN A 279 -8.52 1.28 -31.39
N ILE A 280 -7.26 1.58 -31.10
CA ILE A 280 -6.26 0.66 -30.57
C ILE A 280 -5.92 1.10 -29.15
N TYR A 281 -5.66 0.12 -28.30
CA TYR A 281 -5.09 0.37 -27.00
C TYR A 281 -4.09 -0.72 -26.64
N TRP A 282 -3.25 -0.43 -25.65
CA TRP A 282 -2.20 -1.31 -25.17
C TRP A 282 -2.39 -1.59 -23.69
N TRP A 283 -1.92 -2.74 -23.22
CA TRP A 283 -1.84 -3.02 -21.80
C TRP A 283 -0.56 -3.75 -21.41
N TRP A 284 -0.04 -3.40 -20.24
CA TRP A 284 1.07 -4.07 -19.59
C TRP A 284 0.56 -4.73 -18.30
N THR A 285 0.77 -6.04 -18.15
CA THR A 285 0.42 -6.77 -16.93
C THR A 285 1.67 -7.10 -16.10
N HIS A 286 1.60 -6.83 -14.79
CA HIS A 286 2.67 -7.04 -13.83
C HIS A 286 2.22 -7.98 -12.70
N HIS A 287 2.96 -9.07 -12.50
CA HIS A 287 2.73 -10.04 -11.41
C HIS A 287 3.54 -9.68 -10.17
N VAL A 288 2.87 -9.38 -9.06
CA VAL A 288 3.54 -9.00 -7.80
C VAL A 288 4.09 -10.23 -7.06
N GLY A 289 3.48 -11.40 -7.24
CA GLY A 289 3.47 -12.50 -6.27
C GLY A 289 4.69 -13.42 -6.19
N SER A 290 4.66 -14.25 -5.14
CA SER A 290 5.48 -15.46 -4.93
C SER A 290 4.57 -16.70 -4.91
N GLU A 291 5.13 -17.90 -4.73
CA GLU A 291 4.36 -19.15 -4.61
C GLU A 291 3.23 -19.05 -3.56
N PRO A 292 2.05 -19.66 -3.83
CA PRO A 292 1.04 -19.88 -2.81
C PRO A 292 1.58 -20.64 -1.59
N ALA A 293 0.90 -20.55 -0.44
CA ALA A 293 1.32 -21.25 0.75
C ALA A 293 1.29 -22.78 0.57
N ARG A 294 2.35 -23.47 1.01
CA ARG A 294 2.42 -24.93 0.98
C ARG A 294 1.68 -25.51 2.16
N ALA A 295 0.98 -26.62 1.92
CA ALA A 295 0.31 -27.36 2.97
C ALA A 295 1.32 -27.93 3.98
N VAL A 296 1.06 -27.70 5.27
CA VAL A 296 1.76 -28.35 6.39
C VAL A 296 0.85 -29.35 7.12
N PRO A 297 1.39 -30.25 7.96
CA PRO A 297 0.58 -31.17 8.76
C PRO A 297 -0.43 -30.45 9.65
N GLU A 298 -1.66 -30.94 9.73
CA GLU A 298 -2.73 -30.31 10.53
C GLU A 298 -2.56 -30.53 12.05
N GLN A 299 -1.70 -31.46 12.48
CA GLN A 299 -1.57 -31.90 13.88
C GLN A 299 -0.52 -31.11 14.68
N LEU A 300 -0.34 -29.82 14.37
CA LEU A 300 0.58 -28.95 15.10
C LEU A 300 -0.17 -28.16 16.18
N ASP A 301 0.30 -28.27 17.43
CA ASP A 301 -0.23 -27.50 18.56
C ASP A 301 0.63 -26.28 18.91
N GLN A 302 1.86 -26.23 18.37
CA GLN A 302 2.81 -25.14 18.56
C GLN A 302 3.58 -24.85 17.27
N MET A 303 3.98 -23.60 17.05
CA MET A 303 4.86 -23.20 15.95
C MET A 303 6.25 -22.81 16.47
N PRO A 304 7.32 -23.20 15.75
CA PRO A 304 8.67 -22.76 16.06
C PRO A 304 8.84 -21.25 15.92
N VAL A 305 9.66 -20.66 16.78
CA VAL A 305 9.96 -19.22 16.73
C VAL A 305 11.25 -18.99 15.93
N PHE A 306 11.12 -18.30 14.80
CA PHE A 306 12.26 -17.87 13.99
C PHE A 306 12.60 -16.42 14.33
N MET A 307 13.75 -16.21 14.96
CA MET A 307 14.22 -14.87 15.35
C MET A 307 14.80 -14.16 14.15
N VAL A 308 14.40 -12.91 13.92
CA VAL A 308 15.04 -12.03 12.94
C VAL A 308 16.35 -11.49 13.54
N GLN A 309 17.43 -11.57 12.76
CA GLN A 309 18.73 -11.00 13.09
C GLN A 309 18.92 -9.70 12.32
N PRO A 310 18.82 -8.54 12.99
CA PRO A 310 19.09 -7.27 12.34
C PRO A 310 20.54 -7.20 11.87
N LEU A 311 20.79 -6.40 10.84
CA LEU A 311 22.11 -6.03 10.39
C LEU A 311 22.75 -5.05 11.38
N SER A 312 24.01 -5.29 11.72
CA SER A 312 24.86 -4.23 12.24
C SER A 312 25.11 -3.19 11.15
N LEU A 313 25.46 -1.96 11.54
CA LEU A 313 25.78 -0.89 10.58
C LEU A 313 26.89 -1.30 9.59
N ASP A 314 27.89 -2.05 10.06
CA ASP A 314 28.98 -2.57 9.20
C ASP A 314 28.51 -3.67 8.25
N GLU A 315 27.50 -4.45 8.61
CA GLU A 315 26.86 -5.40 7.70
C GLU A 315 26.02 -4.67 6.66
N ALA A 316 25.18 -3.72 7.07
CA ALA A 316 24.39 -2.91 6.16
C ALA A 316 25.25 -2.15 5.14
N ASN A 317 26.40 -1.59 5.57
CA ASN A 317 27.35 -0.96 4.65
C ASN A 317 27.93 -1.94 3.62
N ARG A 318 28.29 -3.15 4.05
CA ARG A 318 28.82 -4.18 3.14
C ARG A 318 27.77 -4.70 2.17
N GLU A 319 26.54 -4.88 2.63
CA GLU A 319 25.43 -5.30 1.78
C GLU A 319 25.08 -4.22 0.74
N TRP A 320 25.03 -2.95 1.15
CA TRP A 320 24.86 -1.82 0.23
C TRP A 320 25.95 -1.80 -0.85
N ASP A 321 27.22 -1.89 -0.46
CA ASP A 321 28.35 -1.94 -1.41
C ASP A 321 28.27 -3.14 -2.37
N THR A 322 27.79 -4.28 -1.87
CA THR A 322 27.60 -5.50 -2.67
C THR A 322 26.49 -5.31 -3.71
N LEU A 323 25.36 -4.73 -3.30
CA LEU A 323 24.24 -4.40 -4.19
C LEU A 323 24.65 -3.38 -5.26
N VAL A 324 25.36 -2.32 -4.88
CA VAL A 324 25.93 -1.35 -5.84
C VAL A 324 26.83 -2.04 -6.87
N ALA A 325 27.72 -2.93 -6.41
CA ALA A 325 28.67 -3.61 -7.29
C ALA A 325 28.02 -4.67 -8.21
N SER A 326 26.94 -5.33 -7.75
CA SER A 326 26.24 -6.38 -8.50
C SER A 326 25.27 -5.81 -9.54
N THR A 327 24.63 -4.68 -9.23
CA THR A 327 23.68 -3.99 -10.11
C THR A 327 24.38 -3.08 -11.12
N GLY A 328 25.57 -2.56 -10.79
CA GLY A 328 26.32 -1.67 -11.66
C GLY A 328 25.82 -0.23 -11.65
N ILE A 329 24.97 0.14 -10.68
CA ILE A 329 24.59 1.55 -10.48
C ILE A 329 25.84 2.38 -10.19
N THR A 330 25.88 3.60 -10.75
CA THR A 330 27.05 4.48 -10.67
C THR A 330 26.97 5.49 -9.55
N ASP A 331 25.75 5.77 -9.09
CA ASP A 331 25.50 6.59 -7.92
C ASP A 331 25.59 5.72 -6.67
N THR A 332 26.73 5.83 -6.00
CA THR A 332 27.03 5.11 -4.76
C THR A 332 26.60 5.87 -3.51
N GLY A 333 26.13 7.13 -3.67
CA GLY A 333 25.59 7.93 -2.58
C GLY A 333 24.23 7.38 -2.17
N TYR A 334 23.84 7.66 -0.92
CA TYR A 334 22.49 7.35 -0.47
C TYR A 334 21.97 8.41 0.49
N VAL A 335 20.65 8.59 0.47
CA VAL A 335 19.89 9.30 1.49
C VAL A 335 19.31 8.24 2.42
N THR A 336 19.55 8.37 3.72
CA THR A 336 18.84 7.59 4.73
C THR A 336 17.55 8.29 5.07
N GLU A 337 16.45 7.64 4.76
CA GLU A 337 15.09 8.09 5.04
C GLU A 337 14.48 7.21 6.12
N THR A 338 13.67 7.79 7.00
CA THR A 338 12.77 7.01 7.84
C THR A 338 11.55 6.67 6.99
N THR A 339 11.19 5.40 6.87
CA THR A 339 9.92 5.09 6.21
C THR A 339 8.76 5.53 7.05
N PHE A 340 7.67 5.79 6.36
CA PHE A 340 6.37 5.78 6.95
C PHE A 340 5.70 4.46 6.62
N ILE A 341 5.21 3.79 7.65
CA ILE A 341 4.44 2.57 7.52
C ILE A 341 3.01 2.96 7.85
N ALA A 342 2.12 2.88 6.86
CA ALA A 342 0.71 2.87 7.20
C ALA A 342 0.43 1.56 7.93
N SER A 343 0.09 1.65 9.21
CA SER A 343 -0.54 0.54 9.91
C SER A 343 -2.03 0.56 9.65
N PHE A 344 -2.66 -0.62 9.68
CA PHE A 344 -4.09 -0.80 9.53
C PHE A 344 -4.84 0.10 10.52
N GLY A 345 -5.27 1.26 10.03
CA GLY A 345 -5.74 2.39 10.82
C GLY A 345 -5.83 3.61 9.92
N PRO A 346 -6.99 4.26 9.83
CA PRO A 346 -7.13 5.43 8.98
C PRO A 346 -6.34 6.59 9.59
N ASP A 347 -5.40 7.13 8.79
CA ASP A 347 -4.59 8.33 9.02
C ASP A 347 -3.20 8.22 9.64
N ILE A 348 -2.53 7.07 9.55
CA ILE A 348 -1.45 6.80 10.53
C ILE A 348 -0.17 6.36 9.89
N VAL A 349 0.74 7.32 9.88
CA VAL A 349 2.10 7.23 9.38
C VAL A 349 3.00 6.83 10.57
N GLN A 350 3.27 5.54 10.75
CA GLN A 350 4.26 5.09 11.74
C GLN A 350 5.67 5.38 11.24
N GLN A 351 6.57 5.87 12.11
CA GLN A 351 8.00 5.87 11.79
C GLN A 351 8.49 4.42 11.70
N GLY A 352 8.77 3.97 10.48
CA GLY A 352 9.42 2.71 10.19
C GLY A 352 10.93 2.77 10.34
N GLY A 353 11.56 1.69 9.88
CA GLY A 353 13.00 1.53 9.82
C GLY A 353 13.70 2.55 8.94
N GLN A 354 15.02 2.56 9.03
CA GLN A 354 15.87 3.37 8.18
C GLN A 354 16.03 2.70 6.82
N ILE A 355 15.78 3.46 5.77
CA ILE A 355 15.93 3.01 4.39
C ILE A 355 16.99 3.84 3.69
N ARG A 356 17.95 3.16 3.07
CA ARG A 356 18.92 3.76 2.16
C ARG A 356 18.34 3.79 0.76
N VAL A 357 18.44 4.94 0.12
CA VAL A 357 17.93 5.16 -1.23
C VAL A 357 19.04 5.83 -2.02
N SER A 358 19.41 5.29 -3.18
CA SER A 358 20.34 5.98 -4.09
C SER A 358 19.76 7.34 -4.49
N GLU A 359 20.59 8.31 -4.87
CA GLU A 359 20.12 9.62 -5.35
C GLU A 359 19.16 9.46 -6.55
N SER A 360 19.45 8.49 -7.42
CA SER A 360 18.58 8.09 -8.55
C SER A 360 17.30 7.33 -8.15
N GLY A 361 17.22 6.83 -6.91
CA GLY A 361 16.14 5.95 -6.47
C GLY A 361 16.14 4.56 -7.11
N GLN A 362 17.13 4.20 -7.93
CA GLN A 362 17.23 2.88 -8.57
C GLN A 362 17.46 1.76 -7.56
N LEU A 363 18.21 2.02 -6.47
CA LEU A 363 18.45 1.06 -5.40
C LEU A 363 17.89 1.57 -4.08
N ILE A 364 17.12 0.72 -3.42
CA ILE A 364 16.56 0.95 -2.10
C ILE A 364 16.91 -0.26 -1.22
N MET A 365 17.32 -0.01 0.02
CA MET A 365 17.64 -1.07 0.98
C MET A 365 17.21 -0.68 2.40
N ASP A 366 16.55 -1.59 3.10
CA ASP A 366 16.33 -1.52 4.54
C ASP A 366 17.64 -1.72 5.28
N GLU A 367 18.08 -0.70 6.01
CA GLU A 367 19.37 -0.69 6.70
C GLU A 367 19.44 -1.75 7.81
N GLN A 368 18.31 -2.06 8.46
CA GLN A 368 18.27 -2.97 9.59
C GLN A 368 18.00 -4.41 9.15
N ASN A 369 17.27 -4.61 8.05
CA ASN A 369 16.75 -5.92 7.68
C ASN A 369 17.37 -6.51 6.41
N GLY A 370 18.05 -5.71 5.59
CA GLY A 370 18.70 -6.16 4.36
C GLY A 370 17.75 -6.32 3.16
N LEU A 371 16.44 -6.12 3.36
CA LEU A 371 15.46 -6.09 2.28
C LEU A 371 15.85 -5.04 1.25
N PHE A 372 15.86 -5.37 -0.04
CA PHE A 372 16.24 -4.45 -1.09
C PHE A 372 15.30 -4.50 -2.29
N ASN A 373 15.26 -3.38 -3.02
CA ASN A 373 14.56 -3.23 -4.29
C ASN A 373 15.47 -2.46 -5.26
N TYR A 374 15.91 -3.15 -6.31
CA TYR A 374 16.68 -2.62 -7.43
C TYR A 374 15.83 -2.59 -8.70
N MET A 375 15.86 -1.46 -9.39
CA MET A 375 15.29 -1.30 -10.73
C MET A 375 16.24 -0.45 -11.58
N ASN A 376 16.60 -0.98 -12.75
CA ASN A 376 17.24 -0.23 -13.80
C ASN A 376 16.20 0.65 -14.49
N SER A 377 16.17 1.94 -14.13
CA SER A 377 15.19 2.91 -14.64
C SER A 377 15.25 3.17 -16.15
N SER A 378 16.28 2.68 -16.84
CA SER A 378 16.42 2.80 -18.30
C SER A 378 15.86 1.61 -19.06
N ASP A 379 15.70 0.46 -18.42
CA ASP A 379 15.36 -0.80 -19.07
C ASP A 379 14.09 -1.44 -18.46
N LEU A 380 14.03 -1.60 -17.13
CA LEU A 380 12.88 -2.24 -16.49
C LEU A 380 11.62 -1.37 -16.56
N TRP A 381 10.52 -1.98 -17.01
CA TRP A 381 9.22 -1.32 -17.21
C TRP A 381 9.28 -0.11 -18.14
N THR A 382 10.13 -0.20 -19.17
CA THR A 382 10.19 0.77 -20.28
C THR A 382 9.79 0.08 -21.58
N TYR A 383 9.07 0.80 -22.43
CA TYR A 383 8.76 0.36 -23.79
C TYR A 383 9.87 0.80 -24.75
N PRO A 384 10.41 -0.07 -25.61
CA PRO A 384 11.48 0.31 -26.53
C PRO A 384 10.95 1.25 -27.63
N GLU A 385 11.39 2.52 -27.66
CA GLU A 385 10.92 3.55 -28.60
C GLU A 385 11.34 3.34 -30.06
N THR A 386 12.28 2.42 -30.31
CA THR A 386 12.63 1.96 -31.65
C THR A 386 12.94 0.47 -31.59
N GLU A 387 12.49 -0.32 -32.58
CA GLU A 387 13.25 -1.53 -32.93
C GLU A 387 14.68 -1.05 -33.13
N ALA A 388 15.58 -1.36 -32.19
CA ALA A 388 16.93 -0.82 -32.21
C ALA A 388 17.58 -1.18 -33.55
N ALA A 389 17.54 -0.26 -34.49
CA ALA A 389 18.27 -0.36 -35.73
C ALA A 389 19.74 -0.37 -35.33
N SER A 390 20.38 -1.54 -35.46
CA SER A 390 21.83 -1.74 -35.57
C SER A 390 22.71 -1.75 -34.30
N ILE A 391 22.41 -2.59 -33.29
CA ILE A 391 23.43 -3.02 -32.30
C ILE A 391 23.68 -4.53 -32.37
N GLY A 392 24.32 -5.00 -33.43
CA GLY A 392 24.79 -6.39 -33.55
C GLY A 392 23.68 -7.45 -33.48
N ALA A 393 24.06 -8.73 -33.45
CA ALA A 393 23.10 -9.80 -33.23
C ALA A 393 22.63 -9.77 -31.77
N MET A 394 21.31 -9.65 -31.56
CA MET A 394 20.69 -9.87 -30.25
C MET A 394 20.46 -11.36 -30.03
N ARG A 395 20.58 -11.80 -28.78
CA ARG A 395 20.24 -13.16 -28.34
C ARG A 395 18.99 -13.07 -27.49
N THR A 396 17.91 -13.71 -27.96
CA THR A 396 16.70 -13.94 -27.16
C THR A 396 17.03 -14.79 -25.94
N ILE A 397 16.49 -14.39 -24.80
CA ILE A 397 16.53 -15.12 -23.54
C ILE A 397 15.15 -15.79 -23.40
N ASN A 398 15.14 -17.10 -23.24
CA ASN A 398 13.91 -17.83 -22.89
C ASN A 398 13.84 -18.01 -21.36
N GLN A 399 12.71 -18.52 -20.87
CA GLN A 399 12.49 -18.69 -19.43
C GLN A 399 13.57 -19.52 -18.71
N ASP A 400 14.03 -20.62 -19.31
CA ASP A 400 15.10 -21.45 -18.74
C ASP A 400 16.42 -20.67 -18.63
N THR A 401 16.76 -19.89 -19.65
CA THR A 401 17.96 -19.05 -19.66
C THR A 401 17.82 -17.90 -18.67
N ALA A 402 16.62 -17.31 -18.54
CA ALA A 402 16.33 -16.27 -17.56
C ALA A 402 16.57 -16.77 -16.14
N ARG A 403 16.04 -17.97 -15.81
CA ARG A 403 16.31 -18.63 -14.53
C ARG A 403 17.81 -18.82 -14.30
N GLN A 404 18.55 -19.34 -15.27
CA GLN A 404 20.00 -19.55 -15.12
C GLN A 404 20.75 -18.25 -14.85
N ILE A 405 20.37 -17.15 -15.54
CA ILE A 405 20.94 -15.82 -15.33
C ILE A 405 20.64 -15.32 -13.91
N ALA A 406 19.39 -15.44 -13.46
CA ALA A 406 18.99 -15.03 -12.11
C ALA A 406 19.71 -15.84 -11.02
N ASP A 407 19.74 -17.17 -11.15
CA ASP A 407 20.44 -18.08 -10.24
C ASP A 407 21.93 -17.70 -10.15
N GLN A 408 22.58 -17.48 -11.30
CA GLN A 408 23.99 -17.11 -11.34
C GLN A 408 24.24 -15.71 -10.74
N TRP A 409 23.41 -14.72 -11.05
CA TRP A 409 23.55 -13.37 -10.52
C TRP A 409 23.40 -13.34 -8.99
N LEU A 410 22.36 -13.99 -8.46
CA LEU A 410 22.13 -14.10 -7.02
C LEU A 410 23.27 -14.83 -6.32
N GLN A 411 23.79 -15.93 -6.89
CA GLN A 411 24.90 -16.68 -6.30
C GLN A 411 26.23 -15.91 -6.35
N GLU A 412 26.57 -15.28 -7.48
CA GLU A 412 27.81 -14.50 -7.62
C GLU A 412 27.82 -13.26 -6.73
N ALA A 413 26.65 -12.65 -6.50
CA ALA A 413 26.49 -11.51 -5.60
C ALA A 413 26.37 -11.92 -4.12
N GLY A 414 26.23 -13.21 -3.80
CA GLY A 414 25.95 -13.66 -2.43
C GLY A 414 24.56 -13.25 -1.92
N LEU A 415 23.63 -13.00 -2.84
CA LEU A 415 22.26 -12.55 -2.57
C LEU A 415 21.25 -13.70 -2.59
N MET A 416 21.65 -14.93 -2.90
CA MET A 416 20.80 -16.13 -2.82
C MET A 416 20.70 -16.61 -1.36
N PRO A 417 19.57 -16.41 -0.67
CA PRO A 417 19.39 -16.90 0.69
C PRO A 417 19.31 -18.42 0.74
N ALA A 418 19.74 -19.03 1.83
CA ALA A 418 19.72 -20.49 1.98
C ALA A 418 18.28 -21.06 2.09
N ASP A 419 17.33 -20.22 2.49
CA ASP A 419 15.90 -20.51 2.61
C ASP A 419 15.10 -20.10 1.35
N ALA A 420 15.76 -19.74 0.25
CA ALA A 420 15.11 -19.52 -1.04
C ALA A 420 14.98 -20.81 -1.86
N SER A 421 13.80 -21.01 -2.45
CA SER A 421 13.52 -22.10 -3.38
C SER A 421 12.97 -21.52 -4.67
N PHE A 422 13.53 -21.90 -5.83
CA PHE A 422 12.94 -21.55 -7.12
C PHE A 422 11.47 -22.00 -7.18
N TYR A 423 10.61 -21.14 -7.74
CA TYR A 423 9.20 -21.41 -7.94
C TYR A 423 8.88 -21.44 -9.44
N GLU A 424 8.91 -20.29 -10.11
CA GLU A 424 8.54 -20.19 -11.51
C GLU A 424 9.25 -19.03 -12.24
N VAL A 425 9.09 -18.98 -13.57
CA VAL A 425 9.47 -17.84 -14.40
C VAL A 425 8.22 -17.33 -15.11
N VAL A 426 7.82 -16.09 -14.84
CA VAL A 426 6.65 -15.46 -15.45
C VAL A 426 7.10 -14.41 -16.48
N PRO A 427 6.71 -14.52 -17.76
CA PRO A 427 6.96 -13.44 -18.72
C PRO A 427 6.05 -12.25 -18.42
N GLU A 428 6.62 -11.05 -18.42
CA GLU A 428 5.83 -9.80 -18.48
C GLU A 428 5.63 -9.42 -19.93
N THR A 429 4.38 -9.19 -20.31
CA THR A 429 4.02 -8.86 -21.69
C THR A 429 3.31 -7.52 -21.78
N VAL A 430 3.59 -6.83 -22.88
CA VAL A 430 2.74 -5.76 -23.41
C VAL A 430 1.96 -6.35 -24.57
N ALA A 431 0.66 -6.12 -24.56
CA ALA A 431 -0.23 -6.58 -25.60
C ALA A 431 -1.09 -5.45 -26.16
N GLN A 432 -1.56 -5.67 -27.38
CA GLN A 432 -2.37 -4.74 -28.16
C GLN A 432 -3.78 -5.31 -28.35
N GLY A 433 -4.79 -4.45 -28.23
CA GLY A 433 -6.18 -4.78 -28.50
C GLY A 433 -6.89 -3.68 -29.28
N SER A 434 -8.14 -3.96 -29.64
CA SER A 434 -8.98 -3.04 -30.39
C SER A 434 -10.23 -2.67 -29.59
N ASN A 435 -10.55 -1.37 -29.65
CA ASN A 435 -11.78 -0.78 -29.18
C ASN A 435 -12.93 -0.95 -30.19
N GLU A 436 -12.67 -1.41 -31.42
CA GLU A 436 -13.69 -1.73 -32.43
C GLU A 436 -14.30 -3.13 -32.21
N GLY A 437 -15.63 -3.21 -32.21
CA GLY A 437 -16.33 -4.46 -31.91
C GLY A 437 -16.30 -5.43 -33.08
N GLY A 438 -15.55 -6.53 -32.95
CA GLY A 438 -15.86 -7.76 -33.67
C GLY A 438 -17.19 -8.33 -33.19
N LEU A 439 -18.02 -8.82 -34.12
CA LEU A 439 -19.41 -9.28 -33.90
C LEU A 439 -19.60 -10.46 -32.92
N ASP A 440 -18.54 -10.96 -32.27
CA ASP A 440 -18.60 -12.16 -31.41
C ASP A 440 -18.11 -11.93 -29.96
N GLY A 441 -17.91 -10.69 -29.52
CA GLY A 441 -17.66 -10.38 -28.09
C GLY A 441 -16.36 -10.92 -27.51
N LEU A 442 -15.49 -11.52 -28.32
CA LEU A 442 -14.13 -11.91 -27.95
C LEU A 442 -13.18 -10.82 -28.44
N GLU A 443 -12.45 -10.23 -27.50
CA GLU A 443 -11.36 -9.31 -27.80
C GLU A 443 -10.18 -10.09 -28.37
N GLU A 444 -9.76 -9.76 -29.60
CA GLU A 444 -8.60 -10.40 -30.23
C GLU A 444 -7.32 -9.67 -29.80
N VAL A 445 -6.40 -10.40 -29.16
CA VAL A 445 -5.05 -9.90 -28.90
C VAL A 445 -4.32 -9.79 -30.24
N MET A 446 -4.06 -8.57 -30.69
CA MET A 446 -3.49 -8.31 -32.02
C MET A 446 -1.97 -8.52 -32.05
N GLN A 447 -1.30 -8.18 -30.95
CA GLN A 447 0.14 -8.30 -30.77
C GLN A 447 0.43 -8.55 -29.30
N GLU A 448 1.45 -9.37 -29.01
CA GLU A 448 1.98 -9.56 -27.67
C GLU A 448 3.52 -9.62 -27.73
N GLN A 449 4.17 -8.87 -26.86
CA GLN A 449 5.63 -8.79 -26.76
C GLN A 449 6.06 -8.99 -25.31
N THR A 450 7.00 -9.90 -25.08
CA THR A 450 7.67 -10.03 -23.78
C THR A 450 8.66 -8.89 -23.57
N LEU A 451 8.53 -8.18 -22.45
CA LEU A 451 9.41 -7.08 -22.06
C LEU A 451 10.32 -7.45 -20.88
N SER A 452 9.98 -8.48 -20.10
CA SER A 452 10.87 -9.03 -19.08
C SER A 452 10.48 -10.47 -18.72
N HIS A 453 11.38 -11.18 -18.04
CA HIS A 453 11.11 -12.43 -17.34
C HIS A 453 11.28 -12.23 -15.84
N GLN A 454 10.23 -12.48 -15.07
CA GLN A 454 10.27 -12.51 -13.62
C GLN A 454 10.66 -13.90 -13.15
N VAL A 455 11.87 -14.05 -12.62
CA VAL A 455 12.32 -15.28 -11.97
C VAL A 455 11.99 -15.19 -10.49
N ILE A 456 11.07 -16.04 -10.03
CA ILE A 456 10.46 -15.93 -8.70
C ILE A 456 10.94 -17.07 -7.81
N TYR A 457 11.28 -16.72 -6.57
CA TYR A 457 11.70 -17.66 -5.54
C TYR A 457 10.78 -17.54 -4.32
N SER A 458 10.42 -18.70 -3.76
CA SER A 458 9.70 -18.83 -2.51
C SER A 458 10.65 -18.83 -1.33
N ARG A 459 10.19 -18.26 -0.21
CA ARG A 459 10.88 -18.37 1.06
C ARG A 459 10.32 -19.54 1.88
N LEU A 460 11.17 -20.49 2.22
CA LEU A 460 10.80 -21.72 2.92
C LEU A 460 11.69 -21.92 4.15
N VAL A 461 11.08 -21.99 5.34
CA VAL A 461 11.81 -22.26 6.58
C VAL A 461 11.47 -23.65 7.11
N THR A 462 12.49 -24.40 7.55
CA THR A 462 12.32 -25.76 8.07
C THR A 462 12.73 -25.82 9.53
N ALA A 463 11.93 -26.49 10.35
CA ALA A 463 12.24 -26.75 11.74
C ALA A 463 11.72 -28.13 12.19
N GLU A 464 12.35 -28.69 13.22
CA GLU A 464 11.87 -29.87 13.92
C GLU A 464 10.74 -29.46 14.87
N VAL A 465 9.54 -29.99 14.64
CA VAL A 465 8.34 -29.62 15.39
C VAL A 465 7.77 -30.85 16.12
N PRO A 466 7.41 -30.74 17.41
CA PRO A 466 6.67 -31.80 18.09
C PRO A 466 5.31 -32.02 17.41
N VAL A 467 4.99 -33.27 17.09
CA VAL A 467 3.70 -33.64 16.47
C VAL A 467 2.87 -34.44 17.48
N ASN A 468 1.55 -34.16 17.55
CA ASN A 468 0.60 -34.84 18.45
C ASN A 468 0.92 -34.73 19.96
N GLY A 469 1.53 -33.63 20.41
CA GLY A 469 1.93 -33.46 21.82
C GLY A 469 2.91 -34.52 22.37
N GLY A 470 3.55 -35.29 21.48
CA GLY A 470 4.50 -36.35 21.84
C GLY A 470 5.96 -35.87 21.89
N GLU A 471 6.85 -36.74 22.38
CA GLU A 471 8.30 -36.48 22.42
C GLU A 471 8.98 -36.55 21.04
N SER A 472 8.30 -37.08 20.02
CA SER A 472 8.83 -37.20 18.67
C SER A 472 8.67 -35.89 17.88
N THR A 473 9.79 -35.39 17.32
CA THR A 473 9.77 -34.27 16.38
C THR A 473 9.75 -34.75 14.93
N GLN A 474 9.22 -33.91 14.05
CA GLN A 474 9.29 -34.08 12.61
C GLN A 474 9.80 -32.79 11.97
N ALA A 475 10.67 -32.89 10.95
CA ALA A 475 11.01 -31.78 10.08
C ALA A 475 9.76 -31.32 9.29
N VAL A 476 9.30 -30.10 9.57
CA VAL A 476 8.21 -29.44 8.85
C VAL A 476 8.76 -28.22 8.13
N THR A 477 8.39 -28.06 6.86
CA THR A 477 8.76 -26.89 6.05
C THR A 477 7.56 -25.98 5.89
N PHE A 478 7.71 -24.72 6.25
CA PHE A 478 6.67 -23.70 6.23
C PHE A 478 6.97 -22.67 5.13
N SER A 479 5.92 -22.21 4.45
CA SER A 479 6.01 -21.02 3.60
C SER A 479 6.10 -19.76 4.45
N VAL A 480 6.93 -18.80 4.02
CA VAL A 480 6.92 -17.43 4.55
C VAL A 480 6.26 -16.51 3.52
N MET A 481 5.17 -15.87 3.92
CA MET A 481 4.30 -15.03 3.11
C MET A 481 4.46 -13.55 3.47
N GLY A 482 3.81 -12.67 2.73
CA GLY A 482 3.84 -11.22 2.92
C GLY A 482 4.83 -10.48 2.03
N PRO A 483 4.79 -9.14 2.02
CA PRO A 483 5.58 -8.33 1.10
C PRO A 483 7.10 -8.46 1.31
N GLY A 484 7.55 -8.73 2.54
CA GLY A 484 8.98 -8.87 2.83
C GLY A 484 9.60 -10.22 2.44
N SER A 485 8.78 -11.24 2.12
CA SER A 485 9.28 -12.58 1.77
C SER A 485 9.53 -12.77 0.26
N LYS A 486 9.49 -11.69 -0.52
CA LYS A 486 9.68 -11.73 -1.98
C LYS A 486 11.14 -11.78 -2.36
N LEU A 487 11.50 -12.75 -3.20
CA LEU A 487 12.76 -12.77 -3.93
C LEU A 487 12.43 -12.97 -5.41
N LYS A 488 12.72 -11.94 -6.20
CA LYS A 488 12.40 -11.88 -7.61
C LYS A 488 13.54 -11.19 -8.36
N VAL A 489 13.90 -11.74 -9.51
CA VAL A 489 14.87 -11.13 -10.43
C VAL A 489 14.18 -10.89 -11.77
N TYR A 490 14.27 -9.66 -12.26
CA TYR A 490 13.79 -9.29 -13.59
C TYR A 490 14.92 -9.46 -14.59
N VAL A 491 14.69 -10.30 -15.59
CA VAL A 491 15.67 -10.60 -16.63
C VAL A 491 15.17 -10.11 -17.98
N ALA A 492 16.01 -9.37 -18.69
CA ALA A 492 15.74 -8.87 -20.03
C ALA A 492 15.33 -10.02 -20.98
N PRO A 493 14.40 -9.79 -21.92
CA PRO A 493 13.96 -10.80 -22.89
C PRO A 493 15.01 -11.03 -23.98
N GLN A 494 15.99 -10.13 -24.10
CA GLN A 494 17.08 -10.23 -25.05
C GLN A 494 18.28 -9.39 -24.62
N VAL A 495 19.47 -9.82 -25.04
CA VAL A 495 20.73 -9.12 -24.76
C VAL A 495 21.66 -9.19 -25.98
N ALA A 496 22.66 -8.32 -26.06
CA ALA A 496 23.65 -8.40 -27.13
C ALA A 496 24.39 -9.76 -27.09
N ALA A 497 24.45 -10.46 -28.23
CA ALA A 497 24.99 -11.83 -28.32
C ALA A 497 26.50 -11.92 -28.01
N THR A 498 27.20 -10.79 -27.96
CA THR A 498 28.63 -10.70 -27.63
C THR A 498 28.90 -10.69 -26.13
N LEU A 499 27.88 -10.51 -25.28
CA LEU A 499 28.03 -10.46 -23.84
C LEU A 499 28.20 -11.86 -23.24
N SER A 500 29.11 -11.98 -22.28
CA SER A 500 29.37 -13.21 -21.53
C SER A 500 29.87 -12.90 -20.12
N GLY A 501 29.79 -13.91 -19.22
CA GLY A 501 30.23 -13.79 -17.82
C GLY A 501 29.54 -12.63 -17.09
N LYS A 502 30.29 -11.90 -16.25
CA LYS A 502 29.76 -10.80 -15.45
C LYS A 502 29.06 -9.70 -16.27
N ARG A 503 29.55 -9.40 -17.49
CA ARG A 503 28.93 -8.40 -18.36
C ARG A 503 27.57 -8.83 -18.88
N LEU A 504 27.34 -10.14 -19.05
CA LEU A 504 26.03 -10.67 -19.37
C LEU A 504 25.09 -10.46 -18.18
N LEU A 505 25.49 -10.85 -16.97
CA LEU A 505 24.63 -10.72 -15.79
C LEU A 505 24.22 -9.26 -15.53
N GLN A 506 25.18 -8.32 -15.61
CA GLN A 506 24.91 -6.89 -15.44
C GLN A 506 23.99 -6.29 -16.50
N ALA A 507 24.00 -6.83 -17.72
CA ALA A 507 23.18 -6.33 -18.82
C ALA A 507 21.85 -7.08 -18.98
N ALA A 508 21.72 -8.25 -18.35
CA ALA A 508 20.52 -9.07 -18.43
C ALA A 508 19.61 -8.88 -17.22
N VAL A 509 20.12 -8.45 -16.06
CA VAL A 509 19.32 -8.22 -14.86
C VAL A 509 18.87 -6.76 -14.80
N ASP A 510 17.62 -6.53 -15.17
CA ASP A 510 17.02 -5.19 -15.22
C ASP A 510 16.46 -4.76 -13.86
N GLY A 511 16.28 -5.69 -12.93
CA GLY A 511 15.85 -5.38 -11.58
C GLY A 511 15.88 -6.60 -10.66
N ALA A 512 15.74 -6.36 -9.37
CA ALA A 512 15.59 -7.41 -8.38
C ALA A 512 14.93 -6.88 -7.10
N VAL A 513 14.08 -7.69 -6.49
CA VAL A 513 13.54 -7.49 -5.13
C VAL A 513 14.00 -8.66 -4.29
N GLY A 514 14.50 -8.43 -3.09
CA GLY A 514 15.05 -9.52 -2.28
C GLY A 514 15.57 -9.09 -0.92
N GLY A 515 16.54 -9.86 -0.40
CA GLY A 515 17.23 -9.55 0.85
C GLY A 515 16.50 -10.06 2.09
N TYR A 516 15.86 -11.24 1.99
CA TYR A 516 15.17 -11.94 3.10
C TYR A 516 15.81 -11.65 4.45
N ARG A 517 15.01 -11.23 5.44
CA ARG A 517 15.53 -10.99 6.80
C ARG A 517 16.29 -12.22 7.26
N ARG A 518 17.50 -12.05 7.78
CA ARG A 518 18.28 -13.18 8.30
C ARG A 518 17.53 -13.77 9.49
N VAL A 519 17.21 -15.06 9.44
CA VAL A 519 16.50 -15.73 10.54
C VAL A 519 17.39 -16.75 11.25
N GLN A 520 17.26 -16.84 12.57
CA GLN A 520 17.78 -17.98 13.34
C GLN A 520 16.67 -19.00 13.54
N PRO A 521 16.93 -20.29 13.26
CA PRO A 521 16.01 -21.33 13.67
C PRO A 521 15.88 -21.34 15.20
N PRO A 522 14.80 -21.90 15.75
CA PRO A 522 14.65 -22.08 17.18
C PRO A 522 15.84 -22.91 17.72
N ALA A 523 16.58 -22.35 18.67
CA ALA A 523 17.73 -23.00 19.29
C ALA A 523 17.37 -23.51 20.70
N ALA A 524 17.85 -24.71 21.05
CA ALA A 524 17.77 -25.21 22.42
C ALA A 524 18.58 -24.30 23.36
N GLY A 525 17.90 -23.59 24.26
CA GLY A 525 18.53 -22.69 25.24
C GLY A 525 18.48 -21.21 24.88
N GLN A 526 17.57 -20.76 24.01
CA GLN A 526 17.14 -19.35 24.00
C GLN A 526 16.81 -18.90 25.43
N SER A 527 17.11 -17.64 25.77
CA SER A 527 16.87 -17.09 27.12
C SER A 527 15.42 -17.32 27.55
N THR A 528 15.18 -17.38 28.85
CA THR A 528 13.84 -17.58 29.44
C THR A 528 12.76 -16.63 28.90
N ASP A 529 13.18 -15.51 28.33
CA ASP A 529 12.31 -14.42 27.89
C ASP A 529 11.82 -14.57 26.44
N THR A 530 12.34 -15.52 25.65
CA THR A 530 11.82 -15.83 24.30
C THR A 530 11.67 -17.33 24.12
N PRO A 531 10.43 -17.85 24.00
CA PRO A 531 10.21 -19.28 23.90
C PRO A 531 10.60 -19.80 22.51
N ALA A 532 11.19 -20.99 22.44
CA ALA A 532 11.54 -21.64 21.18
C ALA A 532 10.29 -22.03 20.34
N PHE A 533 9.13 -22.13 20.99
CA PHE A 533 7.85 -22.48 20.39
C PHE A 533 6.74 -21.63 21.00
N VAL A 534 5.71 -21.31 20.20
CA VAL A 534 4.51 -20.60 20.66
C VAL A 534 3.27 -21.45 20.41
N PRO A 535 2.29 -21.47 21.32
CA PRO A 535 1.05 -22.22 21.11
C PRO A 535 0.25 -21.64 19.96
N ILE A 536 -0.43 -22.52 19.23
CA ILE A 536 -1.30 -22.16 18.11
C ILE A 536 -2.73 -21.93 18.62
N ILE A 537 -3.39 -20.88 18.13
CA ILE A 537 -4.83 -20.71 18.26
C ILE A 537 -5.49 -21.86 17.47
N PRO A 538 -6.34 -22.69 18.09
CA PRO A 538 -6.99 -23.80 17.38
C PRO A 538 -7.71 -23.32 16.12
N ARG A 539 -7.65 -24.12 15.04
CA ARG A 539 -8.22 -23.76 13.73
C ARG A 539 -9.65 -23.27 13.85
N GLU A 540 -10.49 -23.93 14.63
CA GLU A 540 -11.90 -23.58 14.81
C GLU A 540 -12.11 -22.20 15.44
N LYS A 541 -11.13 -21.69 16.20
CA LYS A 541 -11.14 -20.33 16.73
C LYS A 541 -10.57 -19.34 15.72
N ALA A 542 -9.50 -19.70 15.01
CA ALA A 542 -8.90 -18.87 13.97
C ALA A 542 -9.88 -18.64 12.80
N GLU A 543 -10.67 -19.65 12.45
CA GLU A 543 -11.70 -19.57 11.41
C GLU A 543 -12.79 -18.52 11.73
N ILE A 544 -13.06 -18.24 13.01
CA ILE A 544 -13.99 -17.18 13.42
C ILE A 544 -13.50 -15.81 12.94
N PHE A 545 -12.19 -15.54 12.93
CA PHE A 545 -11.67 -14.25 12.47
C PHE A 545 -12.01 -13.95 11.02
N VAL A 546 -12.06 -15.00 10.18
CA VAL A 546 -12.32 -14.87 8.74
C VAL A 546 -13.77 -15.12 8.36
N THR A 547 -14.60 -15.70 9.22
CA THR A 547 -16.02 -16.00 8.94
C THR A 547 -16.99 -15.14 9.72
N TYR A 548 -16.56 -14.52 10.83
CA TYR A 548 -17.37 -13.60 11.60
C TYR A 548 -17.69 -12.36 10.78
N LEU A 549 -19.00 -12.13 10.59
CA LEU A 549 -19.51 -10.88 10.09
C LEU A 549 -20.22 -10.14 11.22
N ASN A 550 -19.94 -8.86 11.38
CA ASN A 550 -20.66 -8.00 12.31
C ASN A 550 -22.13 -7.81 11.83
N PRO A 551 -23.02 -7.13 12.59
CA PRO A 551 -24.42 -6.91 12.18
C PRO A 551 -24.59 -6.25 10.80
N ASP A 552 -23.54 -5.56 10.36
CA ASP A 552 -23.43 -4.79 9.13
C ASP A 552 -22.77 -5.59 7.99
N LYS A 553 -22.62 -6.91 8.21
CA LYS A 553 -22.04 -7.90 7.32
C LYS A 553 -20.56 -7.69 6.96
N GLN A 554 -19.80 -7.03 7.82
CA GLN A 554 -18.38 -6.77 7.61
C GLN A 554 -17.48 -7.79 8.31
N PRO A 555 -16.35 -8.17 7.69
CA PRO A 555 -15.36 -9.07 8.30
C PRO A 555 -14.51 -8.34 9.37
N GLU A 556 -15.15 -7.75 10.38
CA GLU A 556 -14.56 -6.86 11.39
C GLU A 556 -13.31 -7.47 12.05
N LEU A 557 -13.36 -8.75 12.44
CA LEU A 557 -12.22 -9.41 13.09
C LEU A 557 -11.01 -9.59 12.15
N GLU A 558 -11.22 -9.88 10.87
CA GLU A 558 -10.12 -9.91 9.90
C GLU A 558 -9.56 -8.51 9.68
N MET A 559 -10.41 -7.48 9.57
CA MET A 559 -9.95 -6.10 9.40
C MET A 559 -9.11 -5.61 10.58
N MET A 560 -9.44 -6.06 11.80
CA MET A 560 -8.72 -5.68 13.01
C MET A 560 -7.40 -6.43 13.21
N PHE A 561 -7.34 -7.72 12.85
CA PHE A 561 -6.24 -8.59 13.26
C PHE A 561 -5.50 -9.27 12.09
N GLY A 562 -6.01 -9.16 10.87
CA GLY A 562 -5.37 -9.66 9.67
C GLY A 562 -4.13 -8.85 9.30
N LEU A 563 -3.10 -9.53 8.79
CA LEU A 563 -1.84 -8.88 8.39
C LEU A 563 -1.86 -8.33 6.96
N SER A 564 -2.90 -8.65 6.19
CA SER A 564 -3.19 -8.12 4.86
C SER A 564 -4.67 -8.30 4.57
N PRO A 565 -5.56 -7.63 5.33
CA PRO A 565 -6.99 -7.78 5.17
C PRO A 565 -7.44 -7.34 3.78
N ILE A 566 -8.45 -8.03 3.27
CA ILE A 566 -9.09 -7.67 2.00
C ILE A 566 -10.54 -7.30 2.32
N PRO A 567 -10.85 -6.00 2.35
CA PRO A 567 -12.21 -5.53 2.60
C PRO A 567 -13.09 -5.80 1.37
N PHE A 568 -14.31 -6.28 1.63
CA PHE A 568 -15.32 -6.54 0.59
C PHE A 568 -16.59 -5.75 0.89
N PRO A 569 -17.12 -4.97 -0.06
CA PRO A 569 -18.42 -4.34 0.08
C PRO A 569 -19.53 -5.39 -0.09
N ASN A 570 -20.65 -5.22 0.61
CA ASN A 570 -21.89 -6.00 0.43
C ASN A 570 -21.67 -7.52 0.54
N LEU A 571 -20.87 -7.94 1.50
CA LEU A 571 -20.60 -9.35 1.74
C LEU A 571 -21.83 -10.04 2.35
N VAL A 572 -22.10 -11.29 1.95
CA VAL A 572 -23.20 -12.12 2.47
C VAL A 572 -22.65 -13.23 3.36
N SER A 573 -21.61 -13.92 2.90
CA SER A 573 -20.97 -15.00 3.63
C SER A 573 -19.54 -15.21 3.15
N ARG A 574 -18.76 -15.92 3.97
CA ARG A 574 -17.38 -16.33 3.64
C ARG A 574 -17.24 -17.81 3.92
N GLU A 575 -16.69 -18.53 2.96
CA GLU A 575 -16.44 -19.96 3.05
C GLU A 575 -14.93 -20.20 3.01
N VAL A 576 -14.42 -20.96 3.99
CA VAL A 576 -13.04 -21.42 3.98
C VAL A 576 -12.88 -22.54 2.96
N VAL A 577 -12.15 -22.26 1.89
CA VAL A 577 -11.82 -23.21 0.83
C VAL A 577 -10.66 -24.10 1.26
N SER A 578 -9.62 -23.49 1.84
CA SER A 578 -8.48 -24.24 2.39
C SER A 578 -7.82 -23.48 3.54
N HIS A 579 -7.07 -24.21 4.36
CA HIS A 579 -6.35 -23.69 5.51
C HIS A 579 -4.97 -24.33 5.58
N THR A 580 -3.95 -23.53 5.91
CA THR A 580 -2.66 -24.04 6.33
C THR A 580 -1.98 -23.12 7.35
N LEU A 581 -0.81 -23.51 7.85
CA LEU A 581 0.02 -22.68 8.72
C LEU A 581 1.28 -22.26 7.98
N GLY A 582 1.75 -21.06 8.27
CA GLY A 582 3.00 -20.53 7.74
C GLY A 582 3.51 -19.37 8.57
N TYR A 583 4.37 -18.56 7.96
CA TYR A 583 4.86 -17.34 8.57
C TYR A 583 4.51 -16.12 7.72
N TRP A 584 4.49 -14.96 8.36
CA TRP A 584 4.37 -13.67 7.72
C TRP A 584 5.61 -12.83 7.94
N GLU A 585 6.02 -12.15 6.88
CA GLU A 585 7.11 -11.20 6.85
C GLU A 585 6.63 -9.87 6.26
N GLY A 586 6.69 -8.82 7.09
CA GLY A 586 6.24 -7.49 6.74
C GLY A 586 7.09 -6.79 5.67
N PRO A 587 6.56 -5.71 5.07
CA PRO A 587 7.26 -4.94 4.04
C PRO A 587 8.57 -4.31 4.52
N MET A 588 9.29 -3.71 3.57
CA MET A 588 10.50 -2.94 3.82
C MET A 588 10.23 -1.80 4.82
N GLY A 589 11.10 -1.66 5.82
CA GLY A 589 10.94 -0.71 6.92
C GLY A 589 10.15 -1.25 8.11
N TRP A 590 9.42 -2.37 8.02
CA TRP A 590 8.76 -2.95 9.19
C TRP A 590 9.77 -3.40 10.25
N SER A 591 9.51 -3.00 11.50
CA SER A 591 10.18 -3.54 12.69
C SER A 591 9.60 -4.90 13.00
N GLN A 592 10.43 -5.93 12.83
CA GLN A 592 10.02 -7.30 13.04
C GLN A 592 11.19 -8.07 13.67
N ASP A 593 11.02 -8.46 14.93
CA ASP A 593 12.00 -9.21 15.72
C ASP A 593 11.92 -10.73 15.49
N MET A 594 10.80 -11.21 14.96
CA MET A 594 10.53 -12.62 14.68
C MET A 594 9.64 -12.78 13.46
N LEU A 595 9.76 -13.89 12.72
CA LEU A 595 8.73 -14.26 11.75
C LEU A 595 7.39 -14.47 12.48
N ILE A 596 6.31 -13.85 11.98
CA ILE A 596 5.00 -13.93 12.63
C ILE A 596 4.33 -15.25 12.24
N PRO A 597 4.06 -16.17 13.17
CA PRO A 597 3.33 -17.40 12.84
C PRO A 597 1.90 -17.05 12.46
N VAL A 598 1.36 -17.64 11.39
CA VAL A 598 0.02 -17.31 10.86
C VAL A 598 -0.78 -18.52 10.44
N HIS A 599 -2.10 -18.43 10.60
CA HIS A 599 -3.07 -19.19 9.80
C HIS A 599 -3.23 -18.49 8.45
N ILE A 600 -3.18 -19.29 7.40
CA ILE A 600 -3.38 -18.85 6.01
C ILE A 600 -4.67 -19.50 5.53
N PHE A 601 -5.67 -18.69 5.23
CA PHE A 601 -6.97 -19.14 4.76
C PHE A 601 -7.18 -18.70 3.32
N GLU A 602 -7.51 -19.65 2.44
CA GLU A 602 -8.11 -19.34 1.15
C GLU A 602 -9.63 -19.34 1.30
N LEU A 603 -10.26 -18.29 0.81
CA LEU A 603 -11.66 -17.97 1.07
C LEU A 603 -12.42 -17.76 -0.24
N ASN A 604 -13.69 -18.15 -0.24
CA ASN A 604 -14.68 -17.72 -1.20
C ASN A 604 -15.61 -16.72 -0.52
N ASN A 605 -15.65 -15.49 -1.04
CA ASN A 605 -16.48 -14.41 -0.51
C ASN A 605 -17.73 -14.27 -1.38
N GLN A 606 -18.90 -14.54 -0.81
CA GLN A 606 -20.18 -14.39 -1.50
C GLN A 606 -20.68 -12.96 -1.32
N LEU A 607 -20.96 -12.26 -2.41
CA LEU A 607 -21.47 -10.89 -2.40
C LEU A 607 -23.00 -10.86 -2.60
N GLU A 608 -23.64 -9.73 -2.28
CA GLU A 608 -25.10 -9.56 -2.41
C GLU A 608 -25.63 -9.69 -3.84
N ASP A 609 -24.79 -9.44 -4.85
CA ASP A 609 -25.11 -9.63 -6.26
C ASP A 609 -25.07 -11.11 -6.70
N GLY A 610 -24.70 -12.02 -5.79
CA GLY A 610 -24.55 -13.45 -6.02
C GLY A 610 -23.21 -13.88 -6.62
N SER A 611 -22.29 -12.94 -6.84
CA SER A 611 -20.93 -13.24 -7.29
C SER A 611 -20.09 -13.81 -6.15
N THR A 612 -19.07 -14.60 -6.52
CA THR A 612 -18.09 -15.16 -5.59
C THR A 612 -16.70 -14.64 -5.94
N VAL A 613 -16.03 -14.02 -4.97
CA VAL A 613 -14.67 -13.48 -5.14
C VAL A 613 -13.69 -14.25 -4.26
N PRO A 614 -12.62 -14.85 -4.81
CA PRO A 614 -11.61 -15.53 -4.00
C PRO A 614 -10.72 -14.51 -3.26
N SER A 615 -10.25 -14.88 -2.06
CA SER A 615 -9.29 -14.09 -1.30
C SER A 615 -8.42 -14.94 -0.39
N THR A 616 -7.28 -14.39 0.03
CA THR A 616 -6.40 -15.01 1.02
C THR A 616 -6.33 -14.13 2.26
N ALA A 617 -6.51 -14.72 3.45
CA ALA A 617 -6.41 -14.03 4.73
C ALA A 617 -5.26 -14.59 5.57
N TYR A 618 -4.55 -13.70 6.27
CA TYR A 618 -3.39 -14.02 7.12
C TYR A 618 -3.68 -13.60 8.55
N ILE A 619 -4.02 -14.55 9.42
CA ILE A 619 -4.35 -14.30 10.82
C ILE A 619 -3.21 -14.78 11.71
N PRO A 620 -2.64 -13.97 12.62
CA PRO A 620 -1.62 -14.43 13.55
C PRO A 620 -2.07 -15.68 14.31
N ALA A 621 -1.23 -16.72 14.34
CA ALA A 621 -1.53 -18.00 14.97
C ALA A 621 -1.38 -17.98 16.48
N ASN A 622 -0.92 -16.87 17.06
CA ASN A 622 -0.83 -16.71 18.51
C ASN A 622 -1.21 -15.27 18.91
N PRO A 623 -1.97 -15.07 20.00
CA PRO A 623 -2.46 -13.74 20.38
C PRO A 623 -1.38 -12.69 20.62
N GLN A 624 -0.17 -13.09 21.03
CA GLN A 624 0.95 -12.16 21.28
C GLN A 624 1.48 -11.47 20.00
N PHE A 625 1.06 -11.94 18.82
CA PHE A 625 1.41 -11.35 17.52
C PHE A 625 0.22 -10.62 16.88
N MET A 626 -0.92 -10.58 17.56
CA MET A 626 -2.05 -9.76 17.14
C MET A 626 -1.85 -8.34 17.69
N ALA A 627 -2.28 -7.35 16.93
CA ALA A 627 -2.45 -6.00 17.45
C ALA A 627 -3.35 -6.02 18.69
N PRO A 628 -3.18 -5.09 19.66
CA PRO A 628 -4.11 -4.95 20.77
C PRO A 628 -5.52 -4.66 20.28
N ILE A 629 -6.55 -4.80 21.12
CA ILE A 629 -7.91 -4.41 20.76
C ILE A 629 -8.15 -2.91 21.01
N ALA A 630 -8.48 -2.16 19.96
CA ALA A 630 -9.03 -0.82 20.06
C ALA A 630 -10.54 -0.88 19.83
N LYS A 631 -11.32 -0.55 20.87
CA LYS A 631 -12.78 -0.50 20.78
C LYS A 631 -13.34 0.59 21.68
N ILE A 632 -14.19 1.45 21.12
CA ILE A 632 -14.91 2.48 21.87
C ILE A 632 -16.21 1.88 22.41
N ILE A 633 -16.30 1.68 23.72
CA ILE A 633 -17.42 1.00 24.40
C ILE A 633 -18.47 1.97 24.97
N ARG A 634 -18.12 3.25 25.13
CA ARG A 634 -19.03 4.29 25.61
C ARG A 634 -18.91 5.53 24.74
N LYS A 635 -20.05 6.11 24.38
CA LYS A 635 -20.20 7.26 23.48
C LYS A 635 -21.41 8.08 23.95
N GLU A 636 -21.17 9.14 24.69
CA GLU A 636 -22.24 9.93 25.31
C GLU A 636 -21.87 11.41 25.44
N THR A 637 -22.84 12.25 25.74
CA THR A 637 -22.62 13.62 26.20
C THR A 637 -22.10 13.62 27.64
N ALA A 638 -21.53 14.74 28.10
CA ALA A 638 -21.11 14.90 29.50
C ALA A 638 -22.25 14.68 30.53
N GLY A 639 -23.51 14.79 30.10
CA GLY A 639 -24.70 14.50 30.91
C GLY A 639 -25.04 13.01 31.02
N GLY A 640 -24.40 12.13 30.27
CA GLY A 640 -24.69 10.70 30.20
C GLY A 640 -25.74 10.31 29.14
N ASP A 641 -26.22 11.26 28.34
CA ASP A 641 -27.17 11.00 27.26
C ASP A 641 -26.45 10.54 25.98
N PRO A 642 -27.09 9.73 25.10
CA PRO A 642 -26.55 9.40 23.79
C PRO A 642 -26.16 10.65 22.98
N ILE A 643 -25.07 10.56 22.21
CA ILE A 643 -24.63 11.66 21.34
C ILE A 643 -25.70 11.88 20.25
N PRO A 644 -26.22 13.11 20.07
CA PRO A 644 -27.19 13.41 19.02
C PRO A 644 -26.56 13.34 17.62
N ASP A 645 -27.38 13.17 16.57
CA ASP A 645 -26.94 13.10 15.16
C ASP A 645 -26.11 14.32 14.70
N GLY A 646 -26.24 15.45 15.40
CA GLY A 646 -25.42 16.63 15.18
C GLY A 646 -25.08 17.32 16.51
N VAL A 647 -23.79 17.62 16.69
CA VAL A 647 -23.24 18.33 17.85
C VAL A 647 -22.82 19.74 17.46
N ARG A 648 -22.76 20.65 18.43
CA ARG A 648 -22.34 22.04 18.22
C ARG A 648 -20.94 22.27 18.79
N VAL A 649 -20.25 23.25 18.23
CA VAL A 649 -18.99 23.74 18.79
C VAL A 649 -19.20 24.14 20.26
N GLY A 650 -18.39 23.56 21.15
CA GLY A 650 -18.48 23.73 22.60
C GLY A 650 -19.24 22.63 23.34
N ASP A 651 -19.95 21.73 22.65
CA ASP A 651 -20.57 20.57 23.31
C ASP A 651 -19.49 19.68 23.93
N GLU A 652 -19.78 19.11 25.11
CA GLU A 652 -18.88 18.20 25.83
C GLU A 652 -19.34 16.75 25.66
N LEU A 653 -18.43 15.93 25.14
CA LEU A 653 -18.64 14.51 24.85
C LEU A 653 -17.69 13.65 25.71
N VAL A 654 -18.12 12.44 26.03
CA VAL A 654 -17.34 11.46 26.79
C VAL A 654 -17.25 10.17 26.00
N PHE A 655 -16.02 9.69 25.84
CA PHE A 655 -15.71 8.41 25.20
C PHE A 655 -14.94 7.51 26.16
N GLU A 656 -15.22 6.21 26.11
CA GLU A 656 -14.48 5.21 26.89
C GLU A 656 -14.00 4.08 25.99
N ALA A 657 -12.71 3.77 26.10
CA ALA A 657 -12.06 2.65 25.46
C ALA A 657 -12.22 1.36 26.29
N PHE A 658 -12.40 0.24 25.58
CA PHE A 658 -12.30 -1.09 26.15
C PHE A 658 -10.92 -1.31 26.79
N ASP A 659 -10.88 -2.09 27.86
CA ASP A 659 -9.61 -2.50 28.47
C ASP A 659 -8.96 -3.57 27.60
N ALA A 660 -7.83 -3.25 26.95
CA ALA A 660 -7.21 -4.14 25.98
C ALA A 660 -6.59 -5.38 26.66
N THR A 661 -6.45 -5.38 27.99
CA THR A 661 -6.10 -6.58 28.76
C THR A 661 -7.26 -7.59 28.87
N GLY A 662 -8.48 -7.17 28.55
CA GLY A 662 -9.66 -8.03 28.48
C GLY A 662 -9.66 -8.95 27.27
N THR A 663 -10.49 -10.00 27.31
CA THR A 663 -10.61 -10.95 26.20
C THR A 663 -11.53 -10.43 25.10
N LEU A 664 -11.38 -10.95 23.87
CA LEU A 664 -12.31 -10.61 22.77
C LEU A 664 -13.76 -10.96 23.12
N ALA A 665 -13.98 -12.07 23.84
CA ALA A 665 -15.30 -12.41 24.37
C ALA A 665 -15.86 -11.32 25.32
N GLN A 666 -15.03 -10.76 26.20
CA GLN A 666 -15.42 -9.64 27.07
C GLN A 666 -15.69 -8.34 26.28
N ALA A 667 -15.06 -8.18 25.12
CA ALA A 667 -15.33 -7.08 24.19
C ALA A 667 -16.61 -7.27 23.35
N GLY A 668 -17.34 -8.38 23.54
CA GLY A 668 -18.60 -8.67 22.86
C GLY A 668 -18.48 -9.50 21.58
N TYR A 669 -17.30 -10.07 21.29
CA TYR A 669 -17.10 -11.00 20.17
C TYR A 669 -17.49 -12.45 20.59
N PRO A 670 -17.51 -13.43 19.65
CA PRO A 670 -17.92 -14.80 19.97
C PRO A 670 -17.20 -15.40 21.19
N ALA A 671 -17.95 -16.08 22.06
CA ALA A 671 -17.47 -16.58 23.35
C ALA A 671 -16.28 -17.57 23.26
N ALA A 672 -16.06 -18.18 22.08
CA ALA A 672 -14.90 -19.04 21.85
C ALA A 672 -13.56 -18.28 21.86
N LEU A 673 -13.60 -16.97 21.59
CA LEU A 673 -12.44 -16.06 21.58
C LEU A 673 -12.11 -15.53 22.98
N ASP A 674 -11.93 -16.46 23.91
CA ASP A 674 -11.59 -16.16 25.31
C ASP A 674 -10.07 -16.00 25.52
N PHE A 675 -9.49 -15.00 24.85
CA PHE A 675 -8.10 -14.58 25.03
C PHE A 675 -7.96 -13.08 24.72
N SER A 676 -6.89 -12.47 25.23
CA SER A 676 -6.52 -11.07 24.97
C SER A 676 -5.46 -11.02 23.86
N PRO A 677 -5.66 -10.24 22.78
CA PRO A 677 -4.63 -9.92 21.79
C PRO A 677 -3.53 -9.01 22.36
N GLY A 678 -2.30 -9.12 21.89
CA GLY A 678 -1.16 -8.30 22.31
C GLY A 678 -0.38 -8.87 23.51
N SER A 679 0.53 -8.07 24.06
CA SER A 679 1.46 -8.45 25.14
C SER A 679 0.88 -8.28 26.55
N GLY A 680 -0.10 -7.38 26.72
CA GLY A 680 -0.73 -7.03 27.99
C GLY A 680 -0.42 -5.62 28.52
N ASP A 681 0.55 -4.91 27.96
CA ASP A 681 0.91 -3.55 28.40
C ASP A 681 0.50 -2.50 27.36
N TYR A 682 -0.53 -1.69 27.68
CA TYR A 682 -1.18 -0.81 26.70
C TYR A 682 -1.22 0.67 27.08
N VAL A 683 -1.05 1.53 26.08
CA VAL A 683 -1.29 2.98 26.13
C VAL A 683 -2.45 3.35 25.23
N TYR A 684 -3.26 4.30 25.67
CA TYR A 684 -4.44 4.78 24.96
C TYR A 684 -4.22 6.24 24.57
N ASN A 685 -4.32 6.54 23.29
CA ASN A 685 -4.21 7.89 22.76
C ASN A 685 -5.47 8.23 21.97
N TRP A 686 -5.89 9.49 22.04
CA TRP A 686 -7.07 9.97 21.32
C TRP A 686 -6.69 11.11 20.41
N TYR A 687 -7.21 11.07 19.19
CA TYR A 687 -6.96 12.05 18.14
C TYR A 687 -8.26 12.53 17.53
N VAL A 688 -8.22 13.71 16.91
CA VAL A 688 -9.29 14.23 16.06
C VAL A 688 -8.80 14.30 14.62
N ASP A 689 -9.59 13.80 13.69
CA ASP A 689 -9.41 13.79 12.24
C ASP A 689 -8.21 13.00 11.71
N SER A 690 -7.04 13.02 12.34
CA SER A 690 -5.89 12.19 11.96
C SER A 690 -4.96 11.90 13.14
N VAL A 691 -4.20 10.81 13.06
CA VAL A 691 -3.23 10.43 14.10
C VAL A 691 -1.92 11.16 13.86
N ALA A 692 -1.91 12.43 14.24
CA ALA A 692 -0.76 13.30 14.24
C ALA A 692 -0.57 13.93 15.63
N PRO A 693 0.67 14.23 16.07
CA PRO A 693 0.92 14.88 17.36
C PRO A 693 0.08 16.15 17.61
N GLU A 694 -0.10 16.97 16.58
CA GLU A 694 -0.90 18.20 16.58
C GLU A 694 -2.40 17.96 16.75
N ASN A 695 -2.87 16.77 16.39
CA ASN A 695 -4.27 16.37 16.44
C ASN A 695 -4.61 15.50 17.65
N LYS A 696 -3.63 15.29 18.55
CA LYS A 696 -3.83 14.54 19.78
C LYS A 696 -4.66 15.36 20.77
N VAL A 697 -5.84 14.85 21.11
CA VAL A 697 -6.81 15.51 22.02
C VAL A 697 -6.85 14.90 23.42
N GLY A 698 -6.25 13.71 23.63
CA GLY A 698 -6.23 13.10 24.95
C GLY A 698 -5.39 11.83 25.06
N SER A 699 -5.32 11.30 26.28
CA SER A 699 -4.67 10.02 26.60
C SER A 699 -5.37 9.33 27.76
N GLY A 700 -5.28 8.01 27.81
CA GLY A 700 -5.98 7.17 28.79
C GLY A 700 -7.28 6.58 28.25
N ARG A 701 -7.89 5.69 29.03
CA ARG A 701 -9.10 4.95 28.61
C ARG A 701 -10.34 5.82 28.48
N VAL A 702 -10.40 6.97 29.15
CA VAL A 702 -11.53 7.89 29.09
C VAL A 702 -11.08 9.20 28.45
N LEU A 703 -11.82 9.66 27.44
CA LEU A 703 -11.64 10.96 26.81
C LEU A 703 -12.83 11.86 27.15
N HIS A 704 -12.53 13.07 27.64
CA HIS A 704 -13.47 14.18 27.69
C HIS A 704 -13.14 15.13 26.54
N TYR A 705 -14.03 15.24 25.55
CA TYR A 705 -13.81 16.00 24.33
C TYR A 705 -14.78 17.17 24.22
N THR A 706 -14.24 18.38 24.05
CA THR A 706 -15.03 19.57 23.71
C THR A 706 -15.00 19.76 22.20
N VAL A 707 -16.16 19.76 21.56
CA VAL A 707 -16.29 19.86 20.10
C VAL A 707 -15.70 21.18 19.61
N ALA A 708 -14.65 21.12 18.80
CA ALA A 708 -14.06 22.28 18.12
C ALA A 708 -14.83 22.65 16.83
N ALA A 709 -14.43 23.74 16.17
CA ALA A 709 -14.90 24.02 14.82
C ALA A 709 -14.20 23.08 13.82
N ALA A 710 -14.97 22.44 12.94
CA ALA A 710 -14.42 21.56 11.91
C ALA A 710 -13.54 22.35 10.92
N SER A 711 -12.41 21.78 10.53
CA SER A 711 -11.50 22.36 9.53
C SER A 711 -12.08 22.31 8.11
N THR A 712 -13.07 21.42 7.86
CA THR A 712 -13.63 21.18 6.54
C THR A 712 -15.10 21.55 6.44
N LEU A 713 -15.43 22.58 5.65
CA LEU A 713 -16.81 23.00 5.35
C LEU A 713 -17.02 23.09 3.84
N ARG A 714 -17.56 22.03 3.23
CA ARG A 714 -18.26 22.12 1.95
C ARG A 714 -19.74 21.88 2.25
N GLU A 715 -20.53 22.96 2.17
CA GLU A 715 -22.00 22.99 2.31
C GLU A 715 -22.62 22.33 3.56
N GLY A 716 -22.60 23.03 4.69
CA GLY A 716 -23.68 22.94 5.69
C GLY A 716 -23.46 22.08 6.94
N ALA A 717 -22.48 21.19 6.97
CA ALA A 717 -22.01 20.51 8.18
C ALA A 717 -20.53 20.10 8.03
N GLY A 718 -19.76 20.19 9.11
CA GLY A 718 -18.42 19.59 9.18
C GLY A 718 -18.48 18.23 9.86
N THR A 719 -17.45 17.40 9.71
CA THR A 719 -17.33 16.13 10.44
C THR A 719 -16.06 16.18 11.28
N HIS A 720 -16.09 15.59 12.48
CA HIS A 720 -14.88 15.22 13.20
C HIS A 720 -14.78 13.70 13.30
N ASP A 721 -13.61 13.15 13.02
CA ASP A 721 -13.33 11.74 13.26
C ASP A 721 -12.55 11.58 14.56
N LEU A 722 -13.19 11.06 15.60
CA LEU A 722 -12.50 10.74 16.85
C LEU A 722 -11.83 9.38 16.70
N ILE A 723 -10.50 9.36 16.82
CA ILE A 723 -9.68 8.17 16.61
C ILE A 723 -9.06 7.76 17.95
N LEU A 724 -9.43 6.57 18.41
CA LEU A 724 -8.76 5.87 19.50
C LEU A 724 -7.59 5.07 18.92
N GLU A 725 -6.37 5.30 19.42
CA GLU A 725 -5.21 4.42 19.26
C GLU A 725 -5.00 3.63 20.55
N VAL A 726 -4.82 2.32 20.41
CA VAL A 726 -4.31 1.46 21.48
C VAL A 726 -2.94 0.94 21.06
N LEU A 727 -1.91 1.33 21.79
CA LEU A 727 -0.52 0.97 21.56
C LEU A 727 -0.06 -0.07 22.57
N ASP A 728 0.44 -1.20 22.09
CA ASP A 728 1.18 -2.20 22.86
C ASP A 728 2.62 -1.71 23.07
N VAL A 729 2.94 -1.37 24.32
CA VAL A 729 4.28 -0.89 24.71
C VAL A 729 5.15 -2.01 25.29
N GLY A 730 4.60 -3.22 25.45
CA GLY A 730 5.32 -4.41 25.90
C GLY A 730 6.12 -5.10 24.79
N THR A 731 5.96 -4.67 23.54
CA THR A 731 6.69 -5.17 22.38
C THR A 731 7.16 -4.05 21.45
N ASN A 732 8.19 -4.33 20.66
CA ASN A 732 8.69 -3.45 19.59
C ASN A 732 8.41 -4.02 18.19
N ARG A 733 7.60 -5.07 18.11
CA ARG A 733 7.22 -5.76 16.86
C ARG A 733 5.94 -5.19 16.28
N GLN A 734 5.85 -5.13 14.97
CA GLN A 734 4.60 -4.79 14.28
C GLN A 734 3.76 -6.03 13.97
N PRO A 735 2.41 -5.93 13.98
CA PRO A 735 1.64 -4.74 14.39
C PRO A 735 1.64 -4.58 15.92
N ASP A 736 2.01 -3.39 16.41
CA ASP A 736 2.08 -3.03 17.84
C ASP A 736 0.85 -2.25 18.31
N ARG A 737 -0.09 -1.94 17.42
CA ARG A 737 -1.21 -1.06 17.73
C ARG A 737 -2.40 -1.30 16.84
N SER A 738 -3.55 -0.85 17.29
CA SER A 738 -4.79 -0.83 16.54
C SER A 738 -5.58 0.44 16.82
N TYR A 739 -6.65 0.63 16.04
CA TYR A 739 -7.44 1.85 16.10
C TYR A 739 -8.93 1.58 16.05
N SER A 740 -9.70 2.51 16.59
CA SER A 740 -11.14 2.56 16.49
C SER A 740 -11.56 3.98 16.18
N ARG A 741 -12.54 4.16 15.28
CA ARG A 741 -13.03 5.47 14.85
C ARG A 741 -14.47 5.68 15.27
N TYR A 742 -14.80 6.92 15.59
CA TYR A 742 -16.16 7.39 15.72
C TYR A 742 -16.32 8.79 15.12
N SER A 743 -17.14 8.89 14.07
CA SER A 743 -17.41 10.14 13.37
C SER A 743 -18.59 10.88 14.01
N ILE A 744 -18.45 12.20 14.17
CA ILE A 744 -19.51 13.08 14.67
C ILE A 744 -19.76 14.21 13.68
N THR A 745 -21.03 14.52 13.43
CA THR A 745 -21.43 15.67 12.60
C THR A 745 -21.40 16.94 13.43
N VAL A 746 -20.61 17.93 13.03
CA VAL A 746 -20.49 19.23 13.65
C VAL A 746 -21.36 20.25 12.91
N LEU A 747 -22.41 20.70 13.59
CA LEU A 747 -23.32 21.72 13.07
C LEU A 747 -22.65 23.10 13.10
N PRO A 748 -22.79 23.91 12.03
CA PRO A 748 -22.25 25.26 12.01
C PRO A 748 -22.90 26.12 13.11
N PRO A 749 -22.21 27.17 13.59
CA PRO A 749 -22.82 28.13 14.49
C PRO A 749 -24.08 28.69 13.84
N ALA A 750 -25.23 28.59 14.51
CA ALA A 750 -26.45 29.22 14.03
C ALA A 750 -26.25 30.75 14.06
N PHE A 751 -25.89 31.34 12.92
CA PHE A 751 -25.88 32.79 12.77
C PHE A 751 -27.33 33.27 12.78
N LEU A 752 -27.80 33.72 13.95
CA LEU A 752 -29.02 34.50 14.00
C LEU A 752 -28.79 35.77 13.16
N PRO A 753 -29.69 36.12 12.24
CA PRO A 753 -29.53 37.33 11.44
C PRO A 753 -29.39 38.52 12.39
N LEU A 754 -28.33 39.30 12.17
CA LEU A 754 -28.09 40.53 12.92
C LEU A 754 -29.29 41.46 12.70
N VAL A 755 -30.20 41.52 13.67
CA VAL A 755 -31.27 42.52 13.68
C VAL A 755 -30.62 43.84 14.06
N LEU A 756 -30.20 44.61 13.06
CA LEU A 756 -29.82 46.01 13.24
C LEU A 756 -31.07 46.77 13.70
N HIS A 757 -31.06 47.22 14.96
CA HIS A 757 -32.08 48.11 15.53
C HIS A 757 -31.80 49.57 15.21
#